data_AF-A0A2H1K2K2-F1
#
_entry.id   AF-A0A2H1K2K2-F1
#
_cell.length_a   1.000
_cell.length_b   1.000
_cell.length_c   1.000
_cell.angle_alpha   90.00
_cell.angle_beta   90.00
_cell.angle_gamma   90.00
#
_symmetry.space_group_name_H-M   'P 1'
#
loop_
_entity.id
_entity.type
_entity.pdbx_description
1 polymer ?
#
loop_
_entity_poly.entity_id
_entity_poly.type
_entity_poly.pdbx_seq_one_letter_code
_entity_poly.pdbx_strand_id
1 'polypeptide(L)'
;MEQHKTKLTADVTVSDKLSIVNVWVFLDTGEWYVLNSAAQDIGAGAAVLAIELAEVSSLLVAEYSRSSEDLRHTDENKGRMTFYLEVTGPVDAISETARQQAVANGCGQEPAAEGAKRSEAEYPAVVHGLVPLGRFHHTEIPTFTPVEIDGNTVTPYVTKKGNIAVAVNNDLRPFMRVHVDEVTVGDSRRVLLNGRIYTRHSSISELQLQLAARTAEHVITVPATLTFNQEETEQRFGLNRYWFTAELPLSEFLALDGRADDIFDTWLTAAMAGRAERHRVRVGKNRYLVRRKAAPGTAAVGESAVSVVPYFTMKAKNISFQVEYFDRRALELIDGAISRPRKFRSIARQAFSDRPVWLVGEMPFKAQDTGLSLFKYLIDNHPEIDARYVIDLEAPELSNLVGYEEHVVRHRSEEHVLLSLAASRIIGSHHPDYIYPTRRKEFVKACRGLEVFLQHGVMGMKWMTQTYGKDASGFATDLFLTSSEREKKMIVEDFGYSPAEVEVTGLSRFDALFDDDVRVRPNQVLILPTWRDWLTTTDSFEETKFFEEWHEFLNSPELLDLCRRFDLDIVFGLHPNMRHHIEKFSDSPARIFVQGEVNVQTLIKQSGIMITDYSSAGLDFSFLHKPLLYFQFDRTRFFGKSGSHFDLERELPGPVCWSRNGLLRQLERLITAGEQSFSEYFARADLLYPFRDQNNRERIVQAILTASPRSTLDNVTHSEPVQLLQKRLRRSKHYFPAMKRMFSAAKKLPMLDDVIVFESGLGRQFADSPRKIYEELVRRGDGRTKVWVYDKKLPTVDPHTLVVKRLSPQYFWYLARAKHWVNNQNFPYYITRRKNGVYLQTWHGTPLKRMQHDLDRIEGRDAGYLDRVTQASAQWSYLLSPSPYATAAFSTAFRHDAAIIEKGYPRNDVLSSPNLQELREEVRLKLDLPEGKKVLLYAPTFRDDQNISGNRFAFTLPFDLESFAAEFGDDYVLLLRMHVVVRSKITIPDHLTDVIRNVSAHDDINELYLVSNALITDYSSVFFDYSILQRPIIFYAYDLEKYRDQLRGFYLDYEADLPGPIVTSQSELWDTLTTLDRQSPELSARSSAFAAEYAPHDDGRAASRVVDEVFFTEQTDK
;
A
#
# COMPACT_ATOMS: atom_id res chain seq x y z
N MET A 1 -13.73 51.33 32.91
CA MET A 1 -13.95 50.27 31.91
C MET A 1 -12.61 50.00 31.25
N GLU A 2 -11.79 49.17 31.87
CA GLU A 2 -10.55 48.69 31.27
C GLU A 2 -10.93 47.76 30.12
N GLN A 3 -10.51 48.08 28.89
CA GLN A 3 -10.53 47.14 27.78
C GLN A 3 -9.60 45.98 28.19
N HIS A 4 -10.18 44.81 28.49
CA HIS A 4 -9.42 43.58 28.66
C HIS A 4 -8.64 43.31 27.36
N LYS A 5 -7.38 43.73 27.30
CA LYS A 5 -6.47 43.30 26.24
C LYS A 5 -6.38 41.78 26.29
N THR A 6 -6.67 41.12 25.17
CA THR A 6 -6.61 39.68 25.02
C THR A 6 -5.16 39.20 25.14
N LYS A 7 -4.80 38.65 26.30
CA LYS A 7 -3.43 38.23 26.63
C LYS A 7 -3.36 36.74 26.95
N LEU A 8 -2.26 36.09 26.55
CA LEU A 8 -1.88 34.75 26.99
C LEU A 8 -0.85 34.88 28.11
N THR A 9 -1.20 34.46 29.33
CA THR A 9 -0.31 34.53 30.49
C THR A 9 0.25 33.14 30.82
N ALA A 10 1.54 33.05 31.13
CA ALA A 10 2.22 31.82 31.53
C ALA A 10 3.15 32.07 32.72
N ASP A 11 2.93 31.34 33.81
CA ASP A 11 3.81 31.33 34.97
C ASP A 11 4.90 30.27 34.77
N VAL A 12 6.15 30.70 34.66
CA VAL A 12 7.30 29.86 34.31
C VAL A 12 8.37 29.94 35.40
N THR A 13 8.77 28.78 35.91
CA THR A 13 9.90 28.68 36.85
C THR A 13 11.02 27.87 36.19
N VAL A 14 12.20 28.47 36.07
CA VAL A 14 13.42 27.81 35.57
C VAL A 14 14.38 27.55 36.73
N SER A 15 15.38 26.67 36.51
CA SER A 15 16.43 26.42 37.51
C SER A 15 17.16 27.73 37.87
N ASP A 16 17.58 27.86 39.12
CA ASP A 16 18.36 29.01 39.63
C ASP A 16 19.67 29.29 38.86
N LYS A 17 20.13 28.34 38.04
CA LYS A 17 21.27 28.50 37.13
C LYS A 17 20.93 29.17 35.79
N LEU A 18 19.65 29.36 35.49
CA LEU A 18 19.14 29.89 34.22
C LEU A 18 18.41 31.21 34.44
N SER A 19 18.45 32.08 33.45
CA SER A 19 17.64 33.30 33.38
C SER A 19 16.95 33.38 32.04
N ILE A 20 15.68 33.81 32.02
CA ILE A 20 14.90 33.98 30.79
C ILE A 20 15.20 35.38 30.24
N VAL A 21 15.55 35.46 28.96
CA VAL A 21 15.99 36.69 28.29
C VAL A 21 14.88 37.26 27.42
N ASN A 22 14.27 36.44 26.54
CA ASN A 22 13.25 36.88 25.59
C ASN A 22 12.21 35.77 25.34
N VAL A 23 11.05 36.18 24.82
CA VAL A 23 10.05 35.26 24.23
C VAL A 23 10.07 35.42 22.72
N TRP A 24 10.29 34.31 22.04
CA TRP A 24 10.35 34.19 20.60
C TRP A 24 9.11 33.46 20.07
N VAL A 25 8.70 33.79 18.84
CA VAL A 25 7.69 33.10 18.07
C VAL A 25 8.33 32.55 16.81
N PHE A 26 8.03 31.30 16.51
CA PHE A 26 8.37 30.65 15.26
C PHE A 26 7.12 30.42 14.42
N LEU A 27 7.15 30.89 13.17
CA LEU A 27 6.11 30.64 12.18
C LEU A 27 6.39 29.34 11.44
N ASP A 28 5.34 28.62 11.06
CA ASP A 28 5.46 27.40 10.25
C ASP A 28 6.08 27.67 8.84
N THR A 29 6.20 28.93 8.41
CA THR A 29 6.90 29.40 7.20
C THR A 29 8.42 29.42 7.34
N GLY A 30 8.96 29.33 8.57
CA GLY A 30 10.39 29.29 8.85
C GLY A 30 10.97 30.57 9.47
N GLU A 31 10.15 31.59 9.66
CA GLU A 31 10.57 32.89 10.20
C GLU A 31 10.46 32.95 11.74
N TRP A 32 11.33 33.76 12.35
CA TRP A 32 11.40 33.98 13.79
C TRP A 32 11.15 35.43 14.15
N TYR A 33 10.31 35.66 15.14
CA TYR A 33 9.96 36.99 15.64
C TYR A 33 10.17 37.07 17.15
N VAL A 34 10.70 38.18 17.62
CA VAL A 34 10.75 38.49 19.06
C VAL A 34 9.49 39.28 19.41
N LEU A 35 8.72 38.83 20.39
CA LEU A 35 7.52 39.54 20.87
C LEU A 35 7.82 40.73 21.80
N ASN A 36 9.08 41.16 21.82
CA ASN A 36 9.68 42.35 22.43
C ASN A 36 9.83 42.45 23.97
N SER A 37 10.78 43.33 24.32
CA SER A 37 11.58 43.51 25.55
C SER A 37 10.85 43.94 26.82
N ALA A 38 9.78 43.26 27.24
CA ALA A 38 9.21 43.40 28.59
C ALA A 38 10.06 42.69 29.69
N ALA A 39 11.32 42.37 29.38
CA ALA A 39 12.21 41.52 30.16
C ALA A 39 13.20 42.30 31.04
N GLN A 40 12.87 43.50 31.51
CA GLN A 40 13.75 44.21 32.44
C GLN A 40 13.71 43.65 33.88
N ASP A 41 12.74 42.79 34.22
CA ASP A 41 12.61 42.21 35.57
C ASP A 41 12.39 40.68 35.58
N ILE A 42 12.83 39.97 34.54
CA ILE A 42 12.80 38.49 34.55
C ILE A 42 14.11 37.97 35.18
N GLY A 43 14.26 38.23 36.48
CA GLY A 43 15.36 37.69 37.28
C GLY A 43 15.31 36.17 37.39
N ALA A 44 16.41 35.54 37.80
CA ALA A 44 16.46 34.10 38.06
C ALA A 44 15.37 33.69 39.08
N GLY A 45 14.47 32.78 38.69
CA GLY A 45 13.33 32.34 39.51
C GLY A 45 12.01 32.23 38.75
N ALA A 46 10.89 32.24 39.48
CA ALA A 46 9.53 32.22 38.93
C ALA A 46 9.22 33.56 38.22
N ALA A 47 8.75 33.49 36.97
CA ALA A 47 8.45 34.62 36.11
C ALA A 47 7.04 34.51 35.52
N VAL A 48 6.31 35.63 35.46
CA VAL A 48 4.99 35.70 34.79
C VAL A 48 5.19 36.31 33.41
N LEU A 49 5.00 35.53 32.36
CA LEU A 49 5.06 35.98 30.97
C LEU A 49 3.65 36.34 30.51
N ALA A 50 3.47 37.51 29.91
CA ALA A 50 2.20 37.92 29.31
C ALA A 50 2.41 38.28 27.83
N ILE A 51 1.75 37.56 26.93
CA ILE A 51 1.86 37.72 25.48
C ILE A 51 0.57 38.37 24.96
N GLU A 52 0.67 39.51 24.28
CA GLU A 52 -0.47 40.19 23.68
C GLU A 52 -0.89 39.48 22.38
N LEU A 53 -2.05 38.81 22.39
CA LEU A 53 -2.48 38.01 21.23
C LEU A 53 -2.81 38.85 20.00
N ALA A 54 -3.09 40.15 20.18
CA ALA A 54 -3.29 41.08 19.07
C ALA A 54 -2.00 41.36 18.29
N GLU A 55 -0.86 41.48 18.98
CA GLU A 55 0.46 41.61 18.34
C GLU A 55 0.84 40.33 17.59
N VAL A 56 0.54 39.17 18.17
CA VAL A 56 0.75 37.87 17.52
C VAL A 56 -0.10 37.74 16.24
N SER A 57 -1.36 38.16 16.29
CA SER A 57 -2.26 38.12 15.12
C SER A 57 -1.77 39.06 14.00
N SER A 58 -1.32 40.27 14.34
CA SER A 58 -0.88 41.26 13.34
C SER A 58 0.41 40.86 12.62
N LEU A 59 1.34 40.15 13.28
CA LEU A 59 2.53 39.58 12.65
C LEU A 59 2.17 38.63 11.49
N LEU A 60 1.11 37.82 11.67
CA LEU A 60 0.60 36.95 10.61
C LEU A 60 -0.04 37.77 9.49
N VAL A 61 -0.93 38.71 9.81
CA VAL A 61 -1.61 39.53 8.78
C VAL A 61 -0.60 40.28 7.90
N ALA A 62 0.47 40.80 8.49
CA ALA A 62 1.55 41.45 7.75
C ALA A 62 2.26 40.49 6.76
N GLU A 63 2.53 39.24 7.16
CA GLU A 63 3.17 38.21 6.32
C GLU A 63 2.28 37.82 5.12
N TYR A 64 0.97 37.60 5.35
CA TYR A 64 0.03 37.13 4.30
C TYR A 64 -0.51 38.27 3.40
N SER A 65 -0.21 39.53 3.72
CA SER A 65 -0.59 40.69 2.88
C SER A 65 0.22 40.83 1.58
N ARG A 66 1.18 39.93 1.31
CA ARG A 66 1.89 39.80 0.03
C ARG A 66 1.10 38.89 -0.94
N SER A 67 0.28 39.52 -1.78
CA SER A 67 -0.59 38.98 -2.86
C SER A 67 -1.73 38.04 -2.43
N SER A 68 -2.95 38.42 -2.82
CA SER A 68 -4.22 37.92 -2.29
C SER A 68 -4.84 36.72 -3.04
N GLU A 69 -4.10 36.01 -3.90
CA GLU A 69 -4.63 34.90 -4.71
C GLU A 69 -4.42 33.50 -4.10
N ASP A 70 -3.54 33.36 -3.09
CA ASP A 70 -3.17 32.06 -2.48
C ASP A 70 -4.18 31.48 -1.47
N LEU A 71 -5.28 32.18 -1.18
CA LEU A 71 -6.21 31.80 -0.11
C LEU A 71 -7.21 30.68 -0.49
N ARG A 72 -7.16 30.14 -1.71
CA ARG A 72 -8.12 29.11 -2.18
C ARG A 72 -7.66 27.65 -2.08
N HIS A 73 -6.43 27.37 -1.65
CA HIS A 73 -5.99 26.00 -1.38
C HIS A 73 -5.35 25.88 0.01
N THR A 74 -6.17 25.43 0.96
CA THR A 74 -5.81 25.25 2.37
C THR A 74 -4.94 24.01 2.58
N ASP A 75 -3.63 24.20 2.60
CA ASP A 75 -2.74 23.31 3.34
C ASP A 75 -3.02 23.53 4.84
N GLU A 76 -3.37 22.46 5.59
CA GLU A 76 -3.84 22.50 6.99
C GLU A 76 -2.85 23.10 8.01
N ASN A 77 -1.70 23.62 7.55
CA ASN A 77 -0.59 24.10 8.38
C ASN A 77 -0.25 25.59 8.20
N LYS A 78 -0.89 26.34 7.30
CA LYS A 78 -0.68 27.80 7.21
C LYS A 78 -1.44 28.49 8.37
N GLY A 79 -0.76 29.41 9.08
CA GLY A 79 -1.35 30.19 10.19
C GLY A 79 -1.11 29.67 11.63
N ARG A 80 -0.07 28.87 11.87
CA ARG A 80 0.32 28.39 13.21
C ARG A 80 1.63 29.01 13.69
N MET A 81 1.67 29.35 14.98
CA MET A 81 2.82 29.96 15.65
C MET A 81 3.19 29.20 16.90
N THR A 82 4.47 28.90 17.11
CA THR A 82 4.95 28.22 18.33
C THR A 82 5.82 29.16 19.15
N PHE A 83 5.60 29.23 20.47
CA PHE A 83 6.40 30.07 21.36
C PHE A 83 7.66 29.36 21.86
N TYR A 84 8.73 30.13 22.03
CA TYR A 84 10.02 29.70 22.54
C TYR A 84 10.52 30.71 23.58
N LEU A 85 11.22 30.20 24.60
CA LEU A 85 11.94 31.00 25.58
C LEU A 85 13.41 31.00 25.23
N GLU A 86 13.99 32.19 25.13
CA GLU A 86 15.44 32.35 25.15
C GLU A 86 15.91 32.34 26.60
N VAL A 87 16.79 31.41 26.94
CA VAL A 87 17.39 31.29 28.28
C VAL A 87 18.90 31.43 28.20
N THR A 88 19.50 32.03 29.23
CA THR A 88 20.95 32.18 29.40
C THR A 88 21.41 31.52 30.70
N GLY A 89 22.60 30.92 30.68
CA GLY A 89 23.17 30.22 31.83
C GLY A 89 24.41 29.40 31.48
N PRO A 90 24.97 28.64 32.44
CA PRO A 90 26.16 27.86 32.19
C PRO A 90 25.90 26.70 31.23
N VAL A 91 26.93 26.30 30.49
CA VAL A 91 26.83 25.32 29.39
C VAL A 91 26.21 24.00 29.84
N ASP A 92 26.55 23.52 31.03
CA ASP A 92 26.02 22.28 31.62
C ASP A 92 24.51 22.34 31.94
N ALA A 93 23.94 23.54 32.08
CA ALA A 93 22.52 23.74 32.39
C ALA A 93 21.61 23.83 31.15
N ILE A 94 22.17 24.02 29.94
CA ILE A 94 21.40 24.18 28.70
C ILE A 94 21.74 23.03 27.73
N SER A 95 20.74 22.29 27.25
CA SER A 95 20.99 21.18 26.32
C SER A 95 21.69 21.61 25.01
N GLU A 96 22.56 20.75 24.47
CA GLU A 96 23.27 21.00 23.20
C GLU A 96 22.34 21.41 22.06
N THR A 97 21.18 20.77 21.94
CA THR A 97 20.17 21.07 20.92
C THR A 97 19.62 22.49 21.06
N ALA A 98 19.33 22.94 22.29
CA ALA A 98 18.84 24.29 22.53
C ALA A 98 19.91 25.35 22.21
N ARG A 99 21.18 25.05 22.48
CA ARG A 99 22.33 25.90 22.11
C ARG A 99 22.48 26.02 20.60
N GLN A 100 22.44 24.89 19.89
CA GLN A 100 22.54 24.86 18.42
C GLN A 100 21.40 25.64 17.74
N GLN A 101 20.18 25.56 18.28
CA GLN A 101 19.04 26.33 17.79
C GLN A 101 19.22 27.83 17.99
N ALA A 102 19.75 28.27 19.14
CA ALA A 102 20.02 29.68 19.39
C ALA A 102 21.08 30.24 18.43
N VAL A 103 22.14 29.47 18.12
CA VAL A 103 23.19 29.89 17.17
C VAL A 103 22.66 30.00 15.75
N ALA A 104 21.90 29.00 15.27
CA ALA A 104 21.34 29.01 13.92
C ALA A 104 20.39 30.19 13.67
N ASN A 105 19.83 30.78 14.73
CA ASN A 105 18.82 31.83 14.67
C ASN A 105 19.36 33.22 15.08
N GLY A 106 20.69 33.38 15.23
CA GLY A 106 21.32 34.68 15.48
C GLY A 106 21.22 35.22 16.92
N CYS A 107 20.86 34.39 17.92
CA CYS A 107 20.77 34.80 19.33
C CYS A 107 22.13 34.86 20.07
N GLY A 108 23.26 34.87 19.36
CA GLY A 108 24.61 34.95 19.93
C GLY A 108 25.65 35.33 18.86
N GLN A 109 26.82 35.85 19.26
CA GLN A 109 27.89 36.21 18.31
C GLN A 109 28.31 34.99 17.47
N GLU A 110 28.31 35.15 16.14
CA GLU A 110 28.75 34.15 15.17
C GLU A 110 30.15 33.62 15.50
N PRO A 111 30.42 32.35 15.17
CA PRO A 111 31.62 32.15 14.36
C PRO A 111 31.50 31.07 13.28
N ALA A 112 32.02 31.46 12.11
CA ALA A 112 32.81 30.70 11.13
C ALA A 112 32.48 29.23 10.82
N ALA A 113 32.11 29.04 9.55
CA ALA A 113 32.28 27.86 8.68
C ALA A 113 31.58 26.54 9.06
N GLU A 114 30.83 26.04 8.08
CA GLU A 114 29.99 24.85 8.10
C GLU A 114 30.69 23.57 8.58
N GLY A 115 30.06 22.84 9.51
CA GLY A 115 30.19 21.38 9.61
C GLY A 115 30.93 20.78 10.82
N ALA A 116 31.53 21.57 11.71
CA ALA A 116 32.21 21.02 12.89
C ALA A 116 31.29 20.93 14.12
N LYS A 117 31.13 19.72 14.70
CA LYS A 117 30.57 19.56 16.05
C LYS A 117 31.60 20.05 17.07
N ARG A 118 31.33 21.15 17.77
CA ARG A 118 32.12 21.56 18.94
C ARG A 118 31.99 20.54 20.07
N SER A 119 33.09 20.22 20.74
CA SER A 119 33.04 19.49 22.01
C SER A 119 32.52 20.41 23.13
N GLU A 120 31.93 19.87 24.21
CA GLU A 120 31.40 20.69 25.32
C GLU A 120 32.44 21.65 25.94
N ALA A 121 33.73 21.36 25.77
CA ALA A 121 34.85 22.18 26.26
C ALA A 121 35.07 23.49 25.48
N GLU A 122 34.41 23.71 24.34
CA GLU A 122 34.60 24.88 23.46
C GLU A 122 33.50 25.94 23.54
N TYR A 123 32.54 25.77 24.45
CA TYR A 123 31.50 26.78 24.71
C TYR A 123 31.98 27.81 25.75
N PRO A 124 31.63 29.10 25.60
CA PRO A 124 31.89 30.10 26.64
C PRO A 124 31.18 29.74 27.95
N ALA A 125 31.67 30.26 29.08
CA ALA A 125 31.18 29.89 30.42
C ALA A 125 29.66 30.13 30.62
N VAL A 126 29.07 31.05 29.86
CA VAL A 126 27.62 31.31 29.79
C VAL A 126 27.20 31.30 28.32
N VAL A 127 26.09 30.64 28.01
CA VAL A 127 25.55 30.47 26.65
C VAL A 127 24.05 30.75 26.60
N HIS A 128 23.55 31.09 25.42
CA HIS A 128 22.13 31.25 25.13
C HIS A 128 21.56 29.94 24.56
N GLY A 129 20.29 29.67 24.84
CA GLY A 129 19.56 28.54 24.29
C GLY A 129 18.09 28.88 24.05
N LEU A 130 17.50 28.32 22.99
CA LEU A 130 16.06 28.43 22.72
C LEU A 130 15.34 27.16 23.19
N VAL A 131 14.36 27.32 24.08
CA VAL A 131 13.56 26.22 24.64
C VAL A 131 12.09 26.41 24.27
N PRO A 132 11.41 25.43 23.66
CA PRO A 132 9.98 25.56 23.36
C PRO A 132 9.15 25.79 24.63
N LEU A 133 8.30 26.82 24.62
CA LEU A 133 7.42 27.13 25.74
C LEU A 133 6.39 26.00 25.92
N GLY A 134 6.24 25.49 27.15
CA GLY A 134 5.33 24.39 27.50
C GLY A 134 5.99 23.02 27.71
N ARG A 135 7.29 22.86 27.44
CA ARG A 135 8.02 21.59 27.68
C ARG A 135 8.84 21.59 28.97
N PHE A 136 8.19 21.87 30.10
CA PHE A 136 8.84 21.89 31.41
C PHE A 136 8.70 20.55 32.15
N HIS A 137 9.48 20.37 33.23
CA HIS A 137 9.36 19.17 34.09
C HIS A 137 7.96 19.01 34.69
N HIS A 138 7.31 20.12 34.99
CA HIS A 138 5.92 20.21 35.40
C HIS A 138 5.25 21.28 34.55
N THR A 139 4.07 20.99 34.00
CA THR A 139 3.37 21.91 33.09
C THR A 139 1.87 21.74 33.29
N GLU A 140 1.24 22.81 33.76
CA GLU A 140 -0.21 22.91 33.89
C GLU A 140 -0.71 23.89 32.83
N ILE A 141 -1.73 23.48 32.06
CA ILE A 141 -2.29 24.30 30.99
C ILE A 141 -3.82 24.26 31.13
N PRO A 142 -4.49 25.40 31.33
CA PRO A 142 -5.95 25.43 31.38
C PRO A 142 -6.55 25.18 29.99
N THR A 143 -7.87 24.99 29.94
CA THR A 143 -8.57 24.92 28.65
C THR A 143 -8.56 26.31 28.01
N PHE A 144 -7.98 26.42 26.81
CA PHE A 144 -8.00 27.67 26.06
C PHE A 144 -9.34 27.86 25.35
N THR A 145 -9.82 29.10 25.33
CA THR A 145 -10.96 29.53 24.53
C THR A 145 -10.49 30.35 23.34
N PRO A 146 -11.06 30.16 22.13
CA PRO A 146 -10.84 31.07 21.02
C PRO A 146 -11.24 32.50 21.38
N VAL A 147 -10.54 33.47 20.81
CA VAL A 147 -10.77 34.90 21.03
C VAL A 147 -10.82 35.63 19.69
N GLU A 148 -11.75 36.56 19.55
CA GLU A 148 -11.90 37.39 18.35
C GLU A 148 -11.04 38.65 18.45
N ILE A 149 -10.16 38.88 17.47
CA ILE A 149 -9.29 40.04 17.40
C ILE A 149 -9.27 40.57 15.97
N ASP A 150 -9.72 41.82 15.77
CA ASP A 150 -9.74 42.51 14.48
C ASP A 150 -10.39 41.69 13.33
N GLY A 151 -11.46 40.95 13.65
CA GLY A 151 -12.19 40.10 12.70
C GLY A 151 -11.55 38.73 12.45
N ASN A 152 -10.49 38.37 13.19
CA ASN A 152 -9.83 37.07 13.13
C ASN A 152 -10.07 36.27 14.41
N THR A 153 -10.32 34.98 14.27
CA THR A 153 -10.40 34.03 15.39
C THR A 153 -8.99 33.54 15.75
N VAL A 154 -8.51 33.87 16.94
CA VAL A 154 -7.20 33.44 17.46
C VAL A 154 -7.41 32.35 18.51
N THR A 155 -6.81 31.18 18.32
CA THR A 155 -6.98 30.01 19.20
C THR A 155 -5.63 29.55 19.77
N PRO A 156 -5.37 29.79 21.06
CA PRO A 156 -4.22 29.18 21.74
C PRO A 156 -4.43 27.67 21.92
N TYR A 157 -3.36 26.88 21.77
CA TYR A 157 -3.43 25.43 21.88
C TYR A 157 -2.09 24.78 22.20
N VAL A 158 -2.14 23.51 22.61
CA VAL A 158 -0.96 22.68 22.84
C VAL A 158 -0.70 21.80 21.63
N THR A 159 0.51 21.92 21.06
CA THR A 159 0.96 21.11 19.92
C THR A 159 1.14 19.63 20.30
N LYS A 160 1.31 18.76 19.31
CA LYS A 160 1.58 17.33 19.53
C LYS A 160 2.85 17.05 20.37
N LYS A 161 3.79 18.00 20.42
CA LYS A 161 5.04 17.89 21.19
C LYS A 161 4.94 18.45 22.61
N GLY A 162 3.79 19.04 22.98
CA GLY A 162 3.61 19.72 24.27
C GLY A 162 4.00 21.20 24.26
N ASN A 163 4.26 21.79 23.09
CA ASN A 163 4.57 23.22 23.00
C ASN A 163 3.27 24.04 22.99
N ILE A 164 3.28 25.21 23.62
CA ILE A 164 2.23 26.22 23.50
C ILE A 164 2.35 26.90 22.13
N ALA A 165 1.22 27.03 21.45
CA ALA A 165 1.11 27.59 20.12
C ALA A 165 -0.20 28.37 19.97
N VAL A 166 -0.29 29.16 18.91
CA VAL A 166 -1.50 29.88 18.51
C VAL A 166 -1.83 29.56 17.05
N ALA A 167 -3.12 29.46 16.74
CA ALA A 167 -3.64 29.32 15.40
C ALA A 167 -4.57 30.50 15.09
N VAL A 168 -4.47 31.09 13.90
CA VAL A 168 -5.31 32.23 13.47
C VAL A 168 -6.20 31.79 12.32
N ASN A 169 -7.51 32.06 12.41
CA ASN A 169 -8.55 31.68 11.44
C ASN A 169 -8.50 30.20 11.03
N ASN A 170 -8.06 29.34 11.95
CA ASN A 170 -7.84 27.93 11.69
C ASN A 170 -8.56 27.12 12.77
N ASP A 171 -9.67 26.50 12.39
CA ASP A 171 -10.42 25.63 13.29
C ASP A 171 -9.61 24.36 13.59
N LEU A 172 -9.09 24.29 14.81
CA LEU A 172 -8.26 23.19 15.26
C LEU A 172 -9.11 21.94 15.43
N ARG A 173 -9.01 21.00 14.48
CA ARG A 173 -9.71 19.71 14.57
C ARG A 173 -9.48 19.05 15.94
N PRO A 174 -10.55 18.60 16.61
CA PRO A 174 -10.45 17.95 17.90
C PRO A 174 -9.59 16.68 17.78
N PHE A 175 -8.75 16.46 18.78
CA PHE A 175 -7.91 15.27 18.84
C PHE A 175 -8.26 14.46 20.07
N MET A 176 -8.82 13.27 19.83
CA MET A 176 -9.04 12.27 20.87
C MET A 176 -8.47 10.94 20.42
N ARG A 177 -7.50 10.42 21.19
CA ARG A 177 -6.93 9.08 20.98
C ARG A 177 -7.31 8.18 22.13
N VAL A 178 -7.96 7.08 21.80
CA VAL A 178 -8.41 6.07 22.76
C VAL A 178 -7.42 4.92 22.83
N HIS A 179 -7.15 4.43 24.03
CA HIS A 179 -6.40 3.20 24.29
C HIS A 179 -7.18 2.30 25.23
N VAL A 180 -7.60 1.12 24.76
CA VAL A 180 -8.28 0.15 25.62
C VAL A 180 -7.25 -0.71 26.32
N ASP A 181 -7.35 -0.78 27.65
CA ASP A 181 -6.50 -1.59 28.51
C ASP A 181 -7.17 -2.95 28.83
N GLU A 182 -8.50 -3.00 28.88
CA GLU A 182 -9.27 -4.20 29.20
C GLU A 182 -10.63 -4.22 28.51
N VAL A 183 -11.07 -5.42 28.13
CA VAL A 183 -12.39 -5.71 27.54
C VAL A 183 -12.88 -7.01 28.16
N THR A 184 -14.01 -6.98 28.85
CA THR A 184 -14.61 -8.17 29.48
C THR A 184 -16.11 -8.19 29.23
N VAL A 185 -16.69 -9.36 28.94
CA VAL A 185 -18.15 -9.54 28.77
C VAL A 185 -18.72 -10.56 29.78
N GLY A 186 -17.95 -11.60 30.14
CA GLY A 186 -18.45 -12.80 30.82
C GLY A 186 -18.67 -12.74 32.34
N ASP A 187 -17.87 -11.98 33.11
CA ASP A 187 -17.86 -12.14 34.58
C ASP A 187 -19.02 -11.44 35.31
N SER A 188 -19.83 -10.64 34.61
CA SER A 188 -20.86 -9.81 35.25
C SER A 188 -22.12 -9.56 34.41
N ARG A 189 -22.37 -10.37 33.37
CA ARG A 189 -23.49 -10.16 32.42
C ARG A 189 -23.54 -8.73 31.86
N ARG A 190 -22.37 -8.11 31.67
CA ARG A 190 -22.19 -6.76 31.14
C ARG A 190 -20.92 -6.70 30.31
N VAL A 191 -20.92 -5.87 29.28
CA VAL A 191 -19.71 -5.43 28.58
C VAL A 191 -19.03 -4.38 29.46
N LEU A 192 -17.79 -4.62 29.84
CA LEU A 192 -16.91 -3.70 30.56
C LEU A 192 -15.75 -3.30 29.64
N LEU A 193 -15.55 -1.99 29.48
CA LEU A 193 -14.45 -1.39 28.73
C LEU A 193 -13.67 -0.43 29.63
N ASN A 194 -12.42 -0.76 29.93
CA ASN A 194 -11.50 0.12 30.66
C ASN A 194 -10.38 0.59 29.76
N GLY A 195 -9.98 1.84 29.89
CA GLY A 195 -8.86 2.36 29.13
C GLY A 195 -8.46 3.79 29.45
N ARG A 196 -7.69 4.35 28.53
CA ARG A 196 -7.13 5.70 28.60
C ARG A 196 -7.54 6.52 27.40
N ILE A 197 -7.77 7.81 27.62
CA ILE A 197 -8.02 8.81 26.58
C ILE A 197 -6.92 9.86 26.63
N TYR A 198 -6.41 10.19 25.45
CA TYR A 198 -5.41 11.23 25.27
C TYR A 198 -6.00 12.32 24.39
N THR A 199 -6.15 13.52 24.94
CA THR A 199 -6.47 14.72 24.16
C THR A 199 -5.28 15.66 24.10
N ARG A 200 -5.38 16.70 23.28
CA ARG A 200 -4.36 17.76 23.19
C ARG A 200 -4.82 18.97 23.99
N HIS A 201 -5.46 19.93 23.32
CA HIS A 201 -5.83 21.22 23.87
C HIS A 201 -7.25 21.27 24.46
N SER A 202 -8.14 20.38 24.04
CA SER A 202 -9.52 20.34 24.55
C SER A 202 -9.65 19.35 25.71
N SER A 203 -10.28 19.80 26.79
CA SER A 203 -10.72 18.93 27.88
C SER A 203 -12.03 18.23 27.54
N ILE A 204 -12.30 17.10 28.20
CA ILE A 204 -13.54 16.33 28.06
C ILE A 204 -14.37 16.53 29.33
N SER A 205 -15.61 16.98 29.19
CA SER A 205 -16.56 17.12 30.30
C SER A 205 -17.43 15.89 30.48
N GLU A 206 -17.85 15.26 29.37
CA GLU A 206 -18.70 14.08 29.37
C GLU A 206 -18.22 13.06 28.34
N LEU A 207 -18.38 11.77 28.68
CA LEU A 207 -18.05 10.66 27.80
C LEU A 207 -19.23 9.68 27.73
N GLN A 208 -19.53 9.22 26.53
CA GLN A 208 -20.52 8.18 26.28
C GLN A 208 -19.91 7.06 25.44
N LEU A 209 -20.28 5.83 25.76
CA LEU A 209 -20.07 4.66 24.92
C LEU A 209 -21.29 4.50 24.01
N GLN A 210 -21.05 4.38 22.71
CA GLN A 210 -22.08 4.13 21.71
C GLN A 210 -21.77 2.84 20.96
N LEU A 211 -22.73 1.92 20.92
CA LEU A 211 -22.71 0.71 20.11
C LEU A 211 -23.73 0.87 18.97
N ALA A 212 -23.26 0.95 17.73
CA ALA A 212 -24.12 1.08 16.55
C ALA A 212 -24.16 -0.24 15.79
N ALA A 213 -25.34 -0.78 15.52
CA ALA A 213 -25.53 -1.93 14.63
C ALA A 213 -25.08 -1.60 13.19
N ARG A 214 -24.66 -2.61 12.42
CA ARG A 214 -24.23 -2.42 11.02
C ARG A 214 -25.34 -2.64 10.00
N THR A 215 -26.29 -3.50 10.32
CA THR A 215 -27.40 -3.83 9.41
C THR A 215 -28.71 -3.22 9.89
N ALA A 216 -28.97 -3.26 11.20
CA ALA A 216 -30.12 -2.60 11.80
C ALA A 216 -29.82 -1.14 12.14
N GLU A 217 -30.83 -0.28 12.13
CA GLU A 217 -30.73 1.13 12.56
C GLU A 217 -30.73 1.29 14.10
N HIS A 218 -30.11 0.36 14.83
CA HIS A 218 -30.07 0.35 16.29
C HIS A 218 -28.79 1.00 16.84
N VAL A 219 -28.93 1.90 17.82
CA VAL A 219 -27.79 2.50 18.54
C VAL A 219 -28.02 2.48 20.04
N ILE A 220 -27.19 1.75 20.77
CA ILE A 220 -27.21 1.71 22.24
C ILE A 220 -26.20 2.74 22.75
N THR A 221 -26.65 3.65 23.62
CA THR A 221 -25.80 4.70 24.22
C THR A 221 -25.82 4.57 25.73
N VAL A 222 -24.65 4.46 26.37
CA VAL A 222 -24.49 4.46 27.82
C VAL A 222 -23.45 5.48 28.28
N PRO A 223 -23.65 6.13 29.44
CA PRO A 223 -22.63 7.02 30.01
C PRO A 223 -21.37 6.23 30.37
N ALA A 224 -20.21 6.85 30.22
CA ALA A 224 -18.93 6.30 30.64
C ALA A 224 -18.31 7.18 31.72
N THR A 225 -17.78 6.55 32.78
CA THR A 225 -17.04 7.26 33.82
C THR A 225 -15.70 7.72 33.27
N LEU A 226 -15.33 8.97 33.55
CA LEU A 226 -14.08 9.60 33.13
C LEU A 226 -13.36 10.16 34.35
N THR A 227 -12.06 9.89 34.46
CA THR A 227 -11.20 10.41 35.53
C THR A 227 -9.99 11.10 34.92
N PHE A 228 -9.79 12.39 35.21
CA PHE A 228 -8.61 13.13 34.76
C PHE A 228 -7.37 12.70 35.55
N ASN A 229 -6.29 12.37 34.84
CA ASN A 229 -5.01 12.00 35.44
C ASN A 229 -4.08 13.20 35.41
N GLN A 230 -4.05 13.94 36.51
CA GLN A 230 -3.25 15.16 36.67
C GLN A 230 -1.74 14.84 36.59
N GLU A 231 -1.26 13.85 37.34
CA GLU A 231 0.16 13.48 37.38
C GLU A 231 0.73 13.10 35.99
N GLU A 232 0.03 12.26 35.22
CA GLU A 232 0.48 11.85 33.88
C GLU A 232 0.38 13.01 32.88
N THR A 233 -0.57 13.94 33.07
CA THR A 233 -0.71 15.14 32.24
C THR A 233 0.49 16.07 32.43
N GLU A 234 0.89 16.31 33.68
CA GLU A 234 2.06 17.13 34.04
C GLU A 234 3.35 16.52 33.49
N GLN A 235 3.57 15.21 33.66
CA GLN A 235 4.72 14.48 33.11
C GLN A 235 4.75 14.47 31.57
N ARG A 236 3.63 14.82 30.93
CA ARG A 236 3.47 14.87 29.47
C ARG A 236 3.23 16.29 28.96
N PHE A 237 3.79 17.29 29.65
CA PHE A 237 3.84 18.67 29.16
C PHE A 237 2.44 19.27 28.96
N GLY A 238 1.53 19.05 29.90
CA GLY A 238 0.15 19.57 29.85
C GLY A 238 -0.76 18.88 28.83
N LEU A 239 -0.33 17.79 28.19
CA LEU A 239 -1.18 17.02 27.29
C LEU A 239 -2.16 16.17 28.11
N ASN A 240 -3.44 16.53 28.10
CA ASN A 240 -4.50 15.90 28.89
C ASN A 240 -4.52 14.36 28.80
N ARG A 241 -4.61 13.74 29.98
CA ARG A 241 -4.70 12.29 30.18
C ARG A 241 -5.93 11.96 30.99
N TYR A 242 -6.70 10.99 30.53
CA TYR A 242 -7.88 10.50 31.23
C TYR A 242 -7.86 8.98 31.31
N TRP A 243 -8.47 8.46 32.36
CA TRP A 243 -8.87 7.07 32.47
C TRP A 243 -10.38 7.01 32.26
N PHE A 244 -10.88 5.97 31.60
CA PHE A 244 -12.31 5.78 31.42
C PHE A 244 -12.73 4.35 31.72
N THR A 245 -13.97 4.23 32.18
CA THR A 245 -14.67 2.96 32.40
C THR A 245 -16.07 3.09 31.81
N ALA A 246 -16.45 2.17 30.93
CA ALA A 246 -17.80 2.08 30.39
C ALA A 246 -18.37 0.69 30.65
N GLU A 247 -19.61 0.66 31.14
CA GLU A 247 -20.33 -0.57 31.48
C GLU A 247 -21.67 -0.61 30.74
N LEU A 248 -21.97 -1.74 30.10
CA LEU A 248 -23.22 -1.97 29.38
C LEU A 248 -23.81 -3.34 29.76
N PRO A 249 -24.96 -3.39 30.43
CA PRO A 249 -25.65 -4.65 30.73
C PRO A 249 -26.03 -5.43 29.47
N LEU A 250 -25.88 -6.76 29.49
CA LEU A 250 -26.26 -7.60 28.33
C LEU A 250 -27.77 -7.66 28.09
N SER A 251 -28.59 -7.28 29.09
CA SER A 251 -30.05 -7.18 28.95
C SER A 251 -30.48 -6.16 27.89
N GLU A 252 -29.66 -5.14 27.61
CA GLU A 252 -29.94 -4.14 26.57
C GLU A 252 -30.07 -4.79 25.18
N PHE A 253 -29.29 -5.84 24.89
CA PHE A 253 -29.38 -6.56 23.62
C PHE A 253 -30.63 -7.46 23.52
N LEU A 254 -31.16 -7.93 24.65
CA LEU A 254 -32.38 -8.73 24.68
C LEU A 254 -33.66 -7.89 24.49
N ALA A 255 -33.57 -6.59 24.78
CA ALA A 255 -34.66 -5.64 24.63
C ALA A 255 -34.81 -5.09 23.20
N LEU A 256 -33.88 -5.39 22.28
CA LEU A 256 -33.93 -4.91 20.90
C LEU A 256 -35.02 -5.62 20.08
N ASP A 257 -35.81 -4.83 19.36
CA ASP A 257 -36.80 -5.30 18.40
C ASP A 257 -36.13 -5.87 17.15
N GLY A 258 -36.72 -6.93 16.58
CA GLY A 258 -36.27 -7.54 15.32
C GLY A 258 -35.15 -8.58 15.40
N ARG A 259 -34.56 -8.82 16.59
CA ARG A 259 -33.65 -9.94 16.99
C ARG A 259 -32.87 -10.68 15.87
N ALA A 260 -32.29 -9.94 14.96
CA ALA A 260 -31.40 -10.47 13.94
C ALA A 260 -29.94 -10.28 14.38
N ASP A 261 -29.07 -11.15 13.91
CA ASP A 261 -27.65 -11.04 14.20
C ASP A 261 -27.06 -9.77 13.65
N ASP A 262 -26.24 -9.10 14.46
CA ASP A 262 -25.54 -7.92 14.01
C ASP A 262 -24.17 -7.78 14.68
N ILE A 263 -23.32 -6.97 14.06
CA ILE A 263 -22.06 -6.51 14.61
C ILE A 263 -22.27 -5.08 15.11
N PHE A 264 -22.22 -4.94 16.43
CA PHE A 264 -22.29 -3.66 17.11
C PHE A 264 -20.93 -3.00 17.15
N ASP A 265 -20.82 -1.97 16.35
CA ASP A 265 -19.65 -1.17 16.18
C ASP A 265 -19.47 -0.23 17.40
N THR A 266 -18.34 -0.34 18.11
CA THR A 266 -18.01 0.48 19.30
C THR A 266 -17.40 1.87 19.03
N TRP A 267 -18.03 2.90 19.57
CA TRP A 267 -17.61 4.31 19.51
C TRP A 267 -17.57 4.94 20.90
N LEU A 268 -16.65 5.88 21.09
CA LEU A 268 -16.70 6.81 22.22
C LEU A 268 -17.06 8.20 21.70
N THR A 269 -18.04 8.82 22.33
CA THR A 269 -18.55 10.15 21.98
C THR A 269 -18.32 11.07 23.16
N ALA A 270 -17.53 12.12 22.96
CA ALA A 270 -17.07 13.02 24.01
C ALA A 270 -17.62 14.44 23.81
N ALA A 271 -18.18 15.03 24.85
CA ALA A 271 -18.42 16.48 24.90
C ALA A 271 -17.08 17.17 25.21
N MET A 272 -16.58 17.95 24.24
CA MET A 272 -15.29 18.63 24.36
C MET A 272 -15.52 20.10 24.67
N ALA A 273 -14.72 20.66 25.58
CA ALA A 273 -14.86 22.06 25.96
C ALA A 273 -14.69 23.00 24.75
N GLY A 274 -15.54 24.03 24.67
CA GLY A 274 -15.54 25.01 23.58
C GLY A 274 -16.18 24.54 22.28
N ARG A 275 -16.89 23.40 22.25
CA ARG A 275 -17.60 22.89 21.06
C ARG A 275 -19.05 22.53 21.35
N ALA A 276 -19.93 22.84 20.40
CA ALA A 276 -21.35 22.50 20.47
C ALA A 276 -21.61 21.02 20.13
N GLU A 277 -20.91 20.47 19.14
CA GLU A 277 -21.06 19.08 18.72
C GLU A 277 -20.16 18.13 19.51
N ARG A 278 -20.66 16.92 19.78
CA ARG A 278 -19.87 15.87 20.43
C ARG A 278 -18.89 15.24 19.45
N HIS A 279 -17.64 15.10 19.86
CA HIS A 279 -16.62 14.45 19.05
C HIS A 279 -16.68 12.92 19.21
N ARG A 280 -16.93 12.22 18.11
CA ARG A 280 -17.06 10.76 18.07
C ARG A 280 -15.80 10.10 17.51
N VAL A 281 -15.27 9.11 18.22
CA VAL A 281 -14.08 8.35 17.79
C VAL A 281 -14.30 6.85 17.91
N ARG A 282 -13.85 6.14 16.88
CA ARG A 282 -13.89 4.68 16.82
C ARG A 282 -12.92 4.06 17.83
N VAL A 283 -13.39 3.11 18.64
CA VAL A 283 -12.52 2.45 19.63
C VAL A 283 -11.65 1.39 18.96
N GLY A 284 -10.33 1.56 18.97
CA GLY A 284 -9.44 0.62 18.27
C GLY A 284 -7.94 0.71 18.55
N LYS A 285 -7.15 0.02 17.72
CA LYS A 285 -5.71 -0.23 17.93
C LYS A 285 -5.41 -0.96 19.25
N ASN A 286 -6.29 -1.87 19.62
CA ASN A 286 -6.19 -2.66 20.85
C ASN A 286 -4.89 -3.48 20.87
N ARG A 287 -4.24 -3.63 22.03
CA ARG A 287 -3.03 -4.45 22.15
C ARG A 287 -3.38 -5.94 21.96
N TYR A 288 -2.41 -6.73 21.51
CA TYR A 288 -2.57 -8.19 21.35
C TYR A 288 -3.11 -8.87 22.62
N LEU A 289 -2.58 -8.51 23.80
CA LEU A 289 -3.01 -9.10 25.07
C LEU A 289 -4.46 -8.80 25.41
N VAL A 290 -4.97 -7.61 25.07
CA VAL A 290 -6.38 -7.24 25.27
C VAL A 290 -7.27 -8.13 24.41
N ARG A 291 -6.95 -8.25 23.12
CA ARG A 291 -7.71 -9.10 22.20
C ARG A 291 -7.69 -10.58 22.59
N ARG A 292 -6.57 -11.05 23.13
CA ARG A 292 -6.41 -12.45 23.56
C ARG A 292 -7.18 -12.76 24.85
N LYS A 293 -7.29 -11.79 25.76
CA LYS A 293 -7.99 -11.95 27.04
C LYS A 293 -9.49 -11.67 26.96
N ALA A 294 -9.94 -10.93 25.94
CA ALA A 294 -11.36 -10.66 25.73
C ALA A 294 -12.13 -11.98 25.59
N ALA A 295 -13.12 -12.17 26.45
CA ALA A 295 -13.97 -13.36 26.50
C ALA A 295 -15.42 -12.99 26.16
N PRO A 296 -16.18 -13.90 25.50
CA PRO A 296 -17.60 -13.70 25.25
C PRO A 296 -18.41 -13.74 26.56
N GLY A 297 -19.62 -13.21 26.53
CA GLY A 297 -20.58 -13.33 27.63
C GLY A 297 -21.98 -13.59 27.12
N THR A 298 -22.80 -14.21 27.96
CA THR A 298 -24.16 -14.65 27.60
C THR A 298 -25.19 -14.13 28.59
N ALA A 299 -26.41 -13.92 28.10
CA ALA A 299 -27.58 -13.63 28.93
C ALA A 299 -28.80 -14.34 28.36
N ALA A 300 -29.78 -14.68 29.20
CA ALA A 300 -31.01 -15.33 28.78
C ALA A 300 -32.21 -14.79 29.55
N VAL A 301 -33.35 -14.64 28.86
CA VAL A 301 -34.64 -14.22 29.40
C VAL A 301 -35.73 -15.09 28.74
N GLY A 302 -36.46 -15.86 29.54
CA GLY A 302 -37.42 -16.85 29.03
C GLY A 302 -36.74 -17.95 28.21
N GLU A 303 -37.27 -18.22 27.02
CA GLU A 303 -36.72 -19.17 26.02
C GLU A 303 -35.68 -18.53 25.09
N SER A 304 -35.46 -17.21 25.17
CA SER A 304 -34.51 -16.51 24.31
C SER A 304 -33.20 -16.25 25.04
N ALA A 305 -32.10 -16.39 24.33
CA ALA A 305 -30.77 -16.11 24.83
C ALA A 305 -29.93 -15.31 23.83
N VAL A 306 -28.96 -14.58 24.35
CA VAL A 306 -28.01 -13.77 23.58
C VAL A 306 -26.58 -14.14 23.98
N SER A 307 -25.72 -14.25 22.98
CA SER A 307 -24.27 -14.38 23.13
C SER A 307 -23.62 -13.14 22.53
N VAL A 308 -22.84 -12.42 23.33
CA VAL A 308 -22.12 -11.22 22.92
C VAL A 308 -20.63 -11.54 22.88
N VAL A 309 -20.08 -11.55 21.66
CA VAL A 309 -18.73 -11.99 21.36
C VAL A 309 -17.88 -10.79 20.95
N PRO A 310 -16.77 -10.47 21.65
CA PRO A 310 -15.83 -9.45 21.22
C PRO A 310 -15.27 -9.76 19.81
N TYR A 311 -15.52 -8.86 18.88
CA TYR A 311 -15.05 -8.92 17.50
C TYR A 311 -14.06 -7.78 17.24
N PHE A 312 -12.91 -8.10 16.63
CA PHE A 312 -11.91 -7.09 16.28
C PHE A 312 -11.79 -6.95 14.77
N THR A 313 -11.99 -5.75 14.24
CA THR A 313 -11.99 -5.52 12.80
C THR A 313 -10.63 -5.84 12.16
N MET A 314 -10.63 -6.42 10.96
CA MET A 314 -9.42 -6.96 10.33
C MET A 314 -8.30 -5.90 10.15
N LYS A 315 -8.63 -4.73 9.58
CA LYS A 315 -7.63 -3.68 9.24
C LYS A 315 -7.16 -2.89 10.46
N ALA A 316 -8.10 -2.24 11.15
CA ALA A 316 -7.79 -1.28 12.22
C ALA A 316 -7.73 -1.91 13.62
N LYS A 317 -8.14 -3.19 13.75
CA LYS A 317 -8.28 -3.90 15.02
C LYS A 317 -9.16 -3.11 16.00
N ASN A 318 -10.19 -2.46 15.45
CA ASN A 318 -11.22 -1.76 16.21
C ASN A 318 -12.05 -2.80 16.94
N ILE A 319 -12.44 -2.51 18.17
CA ILE A 319 -13.36 -3.39 18.89
C ILE A 319 -14.79 -3.17 18.39
N SER A 320 -15.53 -4.24 18.32
CA SER A 320 -16.96 -4.33 18.04
C SER A 320 -17.47 -5.56 18.80
N PHE A 321 -18.78 -5.73 18.87
CA PHE A 321 -19.39 -6.87 19.53
C PHE A 321 -20.31 -7.56 18.54
N GLN A 322 -20.02 -8.82 18.24
CA GLN A 322 -20.96 -9.63 17.50
C GLN A 322 -22.02 -10.13 18.46
N VAL A 323 -23.28 -9.84 18.15
CA VAL A 323 -24.43 -10.22 18.96
C VAL A 323 -25.15 -11.33 18.22
N GLU A 324 -25.27 -12.46 18.90
CA GLU A 324 -25.79 -13.71 18.36
C GLU A 324 -27.01 -14.13 19.19
N TYR A 325 -28.18 -14.22 18.55
CA TYR A 325 -29.41 -14.69 19.18
C TYR A 325 -29.58 -16.21 19.06
N PHE A 326 -30.07 -16.83 20.13
CA PHE A 326 -30.29 -18.27 20.24
C PHE A 326 -31.59 -18.60 20.98
N ASP A 327 -32.16 -19.76 20.67
CA ASP A 327 -33.01 -20.45 21.63
C ASP A 327 -32.16 -20.87 22.83
N ARG A 328 -32.72 -20.73 24.03
CA ARG A 328 -32.01 -20.98 25.29
C ARG A 328 -31.34 -22.35 25.30
N ARG A 329 -32.03 -23.36 24.80
CA ARG A 329 -31.54 -24.73 24.79
C ARG A 329 -30.32 -24.92 23.87
N ALA A 330 -30.31 -24.30 22.70
CA ALA A 330 -29.17 -24.33 21.79
C ALA A 330 -27.92 -23.69 22.44
N LEU A 331 -28.09 -22.58 23.15
CA LEU A 331 -26.98 -21.94 23.88
C LEU A 331 -26.49 -22.79 25.05
N GLU A 332 -27.39 -23.45 25.80
CA GLU A 332 -27.02 -24.40 26.85
C GLU A 332 -26.19 -25.57 26.31
N LEU A 333 -26.51 -26.08 25.12
CA LEU A 333 -25.73 -27.11 24.44
C LEU A 333 -24.33 -26.59 24.05
N ILE A 334 -24.22 -25.36 23.55
CA ILE A 334 -22.95 -24.70 23.24
C ILE A 334 -22.08 -24.57 24.50
N ASP A 335 -22.63 -24.04 25.60
CA ASP A 335 -21.90 -23.88 26.86
C ASP A 335 -21.50 -25.23 27.47
N GLY A 336 -22.39 -26.23 27.36
CA GLY A 336 -22.12 -27.61 27.74
C GLY A 336 -20.97 -28.22 26.92
N ALA A 337 -20.97 -28.02 25.61
CA ALA A 337 -19.94 -28.51 24.70
C ALA A 337 -18.58 -27.82 24.95
N ILE A 338 -18.57 -26.52 25.25
CA ILE A 338 -17.36 -25.80 25.65
C ILE A 338 -16.78 -26.38 26.96
N SER A 339 -17.65 -26.62 27.94
CA SER A 339 -17.22 -27.08 29.27
C SER A 339 -16.81 -28.57 29.27
N ARG A 340 -17.48 -29.41 28.47
CA ARG A 340 -17.31 -30.87 28.45
C ARG A 340 -17.28 -31.42 27.01
N PRO A 341 -16.30 -31.02 26.18
CA PRO A 341 -16.31 -31.27 24.74
C PRO A 341 -16.30 -32.75 24.35
N ARG A 342 -15.68 -33.62 25.16
CA ARG A 342 -15.68 -35.07 24.89
C ARG A 342 -17.07 -35.69 25.08
N LYS A 343 -17.79 -35.29 26.12
CA LYS A 343 -19.14 -35.81 26.42
C LYS A 343 -20.12 -35.43 25.32
N PHE A 344 -20.18 -34.15 24.97
CA PHE A 344 -21.15 -33.65 24.00
C PHE A 344 -20.89 -34.15 22.58
N ARG A 345 -19.62 -34.37 22.19
CA ARG A 345 -19.32 -35.05 20.92
C ARG A 345 -19.76 -36.51 20.89
N SER A 346 -19.65 -37.22 22.01
CA SER A 346 -20.16 -38.59 22.10
C SER A 346 -21.68 -38.63 21.94
N ILE A 347 -22.38 -37.67 22.56
CA ILE A 347 -23.84 -37.52 22.41
C ILE A 347 -24.20 -37.20 20.96
N ALA A 348 -23.53 -36.22 20.37
CA ALA A 348 -23.76 -35.84 18.98
C ALA A 348 -23.53 -37.02 18.01
N ARG A 349 -22.44 -37.77 18.17
CA ARG A 349 -22.17 -38.97 17.33
C ARG A 349 -23.19 -40.09 17.51
N GLN A 350 -23.83 -40.20 18.67
CA GLN A 350 -24.90 -41.18 18.89
C GLN A 350 -26.24 -40.72 18.31
N ALA A 351 -26.44 -39.41 18.20
CA ALA A 351 -27.69 -38.82 17.69
C ALA A 351 -27.80 -38.87 16.17
N PHE A 352 -26.67 -38.93 15.45
CA PHE A 352 -26.62 -38.97 13.99
C PHE A 352 -26.09 -40.32 13.49
N SER A 353 -26.42 -40.62 12.23
CA SER A 353 -26.12 -41.86 11.49
C SER A 353 -24.66 -42.33 11.62
N ASP A 354 -24.42 -43.62 11.35
CA ASP A 354 -23.07 -44.19 11.20
C ASP A 354 -22.27 -43.59 10.02
N ARG A 355 -22.95 -42.84 9.13
CA ARG A 355 -22.33 -42.15 7.99
C ARG A 355 -21.54 -40.91 8.43
N PRO A 356 -20.43 -40.57 7.75
CA PRO A 356 -19.70 -39.34 8.05
C PRO A 356 -20.54 -38.11 7.72
N VAL A 357 -20.82 -37.29 8.74
CA VAL A 357 -21.54 -36.02 8.58
C VAL A 357 -20.63 -34.97 7.95
N TRP A 358 -21.11 -34.32 6.87
CA TRP A 358 -20.46 -33.20 6.20
C TRP A 358 -21.39 -31.99 6.26
N LEU A 359 -20.97 -30.93 6.96
CA LEU A 359 -21.71 -29.67 6.96
C LEU A 359 -21.22 -28.78 5.82
N VAL A 360 -22.16 -28.34 4.99
CA VAL A 360 -21.91 -27.48 3.84
C VAL A 360 -22.72 -26.20 4.00
N GLY A 361 -22.19 -25.07 3.57
CA GLY A 361 -22.96 -23.83 3.50
C GLY A 361 -22.15 -22.65 2.98
N GLU A 362 -22.76 -21.47 3.03
CA GLU A 362 -22.18 -20.23 2.53
C GLU A 362 -22.24 -19.14 3.59
N MET A 363 -22.85 -17.98 3.29
CA MET A 363 -23.34 -17.09 4.34
C MET A 363 -24.73 -17.56 4.78
N PRO A 364 -25.18 -17.28 6.02
CA PRO A 364 -26.45 -17.77 6.53
C PRO A 364 -27.68 -17.42 5.67
N PHE A 365 -27.59 -16.36 4.87
CA PHE A 365 -28.65 -15.89 3.98
C PHE A 365 -28.45 -16.24 2.50
N LYS A 366 -27.42 -17.04 2.16
CA LYS A 366 -27.06 -17.40 0.78
C LYS A 366 -27.09 -18.90 0.50
N ALA A 367 -27.56 -19.25 -0.69
CA ALA A 367 -27.52 -20.57 -1.29
C ALA A 367 -27.55 -20.43 -2.82
N GLN A 368 -26.42 -20.06 -3.42
CA GLN A 368 -26.33 -19.91 -4.89
C GLN A 368 -24.92 -20.16 -5.46
N ASP A 369 -23.91 -20.36 -4.62
CA ASP A 369 -22.51 -20.40 -5.01
C ASP A 369 -21.97 -21.85 -5.02
N THR A 370 -20.65 -21.97 -4.93
CA THR A 370 -19.83 -23.18 -4.91
C THR A 370 -20.23 -24.11 -3.75
N GLY A 371 -20.76 -23.56 -2.65
CA GLY A 371 -21.27 -24.36 -1.54
C GLY A 371 -22.51 -25.15 -1.95
N LEU A 372 -23.50 -24.48 -2.55
CA LEU A 372 -24.72 -25.12 -3.05
C LEU A 372 -24.43 -26.15 -4.14
N SER A 373 -23.58 -25.81 -5.12
CA SER A 373 -23.23 -26.72 -6.23
C SER A 373 -22.64 -28.04 -5.70
N LEU A 374 -21.69 -27.96 -4.76
CA LEU A 374 -21.08 -29.15 -4.15
C LEU A 374 -22.09 -29.95 -3.31
N PHE A 375 -22.94 -29.27 -2.55
CA PHE A 375 -23.95 -29.92 -1.72
C PHE A 375 -24.91 -30.78 -2.55
N LYS A 376 -25.47 -30.24 -3.63
CA LYS A 376 -26.36 -31.01 -4.52
C LYS A 376 -25.66 -32.24 -5.09
N TYR A 377 -24.43 -32.07 -5.55
CA TYR A 377 -23.61 -33.18 -6.05
C TYR A 377 -23.37 -34.28 -5.03
N LEU A 378 -23.10 -33.93 -3.76
CA LEU A 378 -22.90 -34.89 -2.68
C LEU A 378 -24.16 -35.72 -2.43
N ILE A 379 -25.34 -35.09 -2.39
CA ILE A 379 -26.61 -35.81 -2.20
C ILE A 379 -26.87 -36.76 -3.37
N ASP A 380 -26.64 -36.31 -4.59
CA ASP A 380 -27.00 -37.07 -5.79
C ASP A 380 -25.98 -38.19 -6.11
N ASN A 381 -24.71 -38.04 -5.74
CA ASN A 381 -23.62 -38.95 -6.17
C ASN A 381 -22.89 -39.65 -5.01
N HIS A 382 -23.00 -39.16 -3.77
CA HIS A 382 -22.29 -39.70 -2.60
C HIS A 382 -23.23 -40.01 -1.43
N PRO A 383 -24.20 -40.94 -1.59
CA PRO A 383 -25.19 -41.27 -0.55
C PRO A 383 -24.58 -41.88 0.73
N GLU A 384 -23.32 -42.33 0.68
CA GLU A 384 -22.53 -42.76 1.83
C GLU A 384 -22.16 -41.60 2.77
N ILE A 385 -22.20 -40.36 2.30
CA ILE A 385 -21.92 -39.14 3.08
C ILE A 385 -23.24 -38.54 3.57
N ASP A 386 -23.31 -38.20 4.85
CA ASP A 386 -24.46 -37.51 5.41
C ASP A 386 -24.29 -35.99 5.26
N ALA A 387 -24.52 -35.47 4.05
CA ALA A 387 -24.38 -34.05 3.75
C ALA A 387 -25.57 -33.25 4.29
N ARG A 388 -25.28 -32.10 4.91
CA ARG A 388 -26.27 -31.20 5.50
C ARG A 388 -25.96 -29.75 5.13
N TYR A 389 -26.95 -29.03 4.63
CA TYR A 389 -26.82 -27.63 4.23
C TYR A 389 -27.29 -26.69 5.34
N VAL A 390 -26.44 -25.78 5.80
CA VAL A 390 -26.76 -24.83 6.87
C VAL A 390 -27.23 -23.50 6.28
N ILE A 391 -28.44 -23.07 6.63
CA ILE A 391 -29.02 -21.79 6.19
C ILE A 391 -30.00 -21.23 7.23
N ASP A 392 -30.19 -19.92 7.26
CA ASP A 392 -31.33 -19.29 7.92
C ASP A 392 -32.62 -19.59 7.14
N LEU A 393 -33.68 -20.00 7.81
CA LEU A 393 -34.95 -20.34 7.15
C LEU A 393 -35.71 -19.09 6.67
N GLU A 394 -35.35 -17.90 7.15
CA GLU A 394 -35.89 -16.64 6.64
C GLU A 394 -35.04 -16.09 5.47
N ALA A 395 -34.04 -16.83 5.00
CA ALA A 395 -33.17 -16.41 3.91
C ALA A 395 -33.94 -16.32 2.58
N PRO A 396 -33.76 -15.24 1.79
CA PRO A 396 -34.41 -15.11 0.46
C PRO A 396 -34.07 -16.27 -0.50
N GLU A 397 -32.87 -16.84 -0.37
CA GLU A 397 -32.35 -17.88 -1.26
C GLU A 397 -32.70 -19.32 -0.80
N LEU A 398 -33.52 -19.49 0.24
CA LEU A 398 -33.99 -20.82 0.68
C LEU A 398 -34.69 -21.59 -0.47
N SER A 399 -35.33 -20.87 -1.39
CA SER A 399 -35.99 -21.44 -2.57
C SER A 399 -35.05 -22.24 -3.49
N ASN A 400 -33.74 -22.00 -3.46
CA ASN A 400 -32.75 -22.76 -4.25
C ASN A 400 -32.50 -24.18 -3.73
N LEU A 401 -33.01 -24.50 -2.54
CA LEU A 401 -32.91 -25.80 -1.86
C LEU A 401 -34.20 -26.64 -1.95
N VAL A 402 -35.20 -26.19 -2.72
CA VAL A 402 -36.42 -26.98 -2.97
C VAL A 402 -36.05 -28.34 -3.56
N GLY A 403 -36.61 -29.41 -3.00
CA GLY A 403 -36.29 -30.81 -3.33
C GLY A 403 -35.17 -31.43 -2.48
N TYR A 404 -34.54 -30.65 -1.58
CA TYR A 404 -33.48 -31.11 -0.69
C TYR A 404 -33.81 -30.85 0.80
N GLU A 405 -35.08 -30.63 1.14
CA GLU A 405 -35.53 -30.13 2.45
C GLU A 405 -35.07 -31.01 3.63
N GLU A 406 -35.03 -32.34 3.45
CA GLU A 406 -34.60 -33.29 4.49
C GLU A 406 -33.11 -33.15 4.87
N HIS A 407 -32.34 -32.46 4.04
CA HIS A 407 -30.91 -32.23 4.23
C HIS A 407 -30.59 -30.79 4.64
N VAL A 408 -31.62 -29.93 4.80
CA VAL A 408 -31.46 -28.53 5.21
C VAL A 408 -31.54 -28.41 6.74
N VAL A 409 -30.59 -27.70 7.32
CA VAL A 409 -30.47 -27.48 8.76
C VAL A 409 -30.64 -26.01 9.06
N ARG A 410 -31.60 -25.70 9.94
CA ARG A 410 -31.81 -24.34 10.43
C ARG A 410 -30.58 -23.86 11.19
N HIS A 411 -29.98 -22.76 10.72
CA HIS A 411 -28.87 -22.09 11.38
C HIS A 411 -29.23 -21.81 12.86
N ARG A 412 -28.30 -22.20 13.76
CA ARG A 412 -28.38 -22.10 15.24
C ARG A 412 -29.42 -22.92 15.99
N SER A 413 -30.11 -23.83 15.31
CA SER A 413 -30.94 -24.82 16.00
C SER A 413 -30.11 -25.74 16.91
N GLU A 414 -30.78 -26.45 17.82
CA GLU A 414 -30.17 -27.52 18.60
C GLU A 414 -29.53 -28.60 17.71
N GLU A 415 -30.23 -28.95 16.62
CA GLU A 415 -29.74 -29.87 15.61
C GLU A 415 -28.42 -29.37 15.00
N HIS A 416 -28.35 -28.09 14.64
CA HIS A 416 -27.14 -27.49 14.08
C HIS A 416 -25.94 -27.57 15.05
N VAL A 417 -26.18 -27.33 16.35
CA VAL A 417 -25.15 -27.44 17.39
C VAL A 417 -24.62 -28.88 17.50
N LEU A 418 -25.53 -29.86 17.50
CA LEU A 418 -25.15 -31.27 17.57
C LEU A 418 -24.44 -31.72 16.29
N LEU A 419 -24.95 -31.38 15.10
CA LEU A 419 -24.31 -31.71 13.83
C LEU A 419 -22.90 -31.12 13.74
N SER A 420 -22.69 -29.87 14.19
CA SER A 420 -21.37 -29.24 14.23
C SER A 420 -20.36 -30.04 15.06
N LEU A 421 -20.80 -30.66 16.16
CA LEU A 421 -19.98 -31.50 17.01
C LEU A 421 -19.72 -32.90 16.42
N ALA A 422 -20.67 -33.43 15.65
CA ALA A 422 -20.56 -34.72 14.98
C ALA A 422 -19.77 -34.65 13.65
N ALA A 423 -19.80 -33.50 12.98
CA ALA A 423 -19.28 -33.29 11.64
C ALA A 423 -17.80 -33.70 11.51
N SER A 424 -17.54 -34.46 10.45
CA SER A 424 -16.21 -34.86 10.02
C SER A 424 -15.58 -33.82 9.08
N ARG A 425 -16.42 -33.03 8.38
CA ARG A 425 -16.04 -31.94 7.48
C ARG A 425 -16.94 -30.72 7.71
N ILE A 426 -16.34 -29.53 7.71
CA ILE A 426 -17.01 -28.23 7.71
C ILE A 426 -16.58 -27.51 6.44
N ILE A 427 -17.51 -27.32 5.50
CA ILE A 427 -17.20 -26.91 4.13
C ILE A 427 -17.93 -25.61 3.83
N GLY A 428 -17.20 -24.59 3.36
CA GLY A 428 -17.82 -23.33 2.97
C GLY A 428 -17.09 -22.57 1.86
N SER A 429 -17.85 -21.83 1.06
CA SER A 429 -17.32 -20.89 0.04
C SER A 429 -16.85 -19.56 0.63
N HIS A 430 -17.35 -19.24 1.82
CA HIS A 430 -17.01 -18.06 2.60
C HIS A 430 -16.23 -18.47 3.87
N HIS A 431 -16.08 -17.55 4.81
CA HIS A 431 -15.39 -17.83 6.06
C HIS A 431 -16.06 -19.00 6.83
N PRO A 432 -15.32 -20.03 7.28
CA PRO A 432 -15.91 -21.20 7.97
C PRO A 432 -16.76 -20.87 9.19
N ASP A 433 -16.44 -19.78 9.91
CA ASP A 433 -17.30 -19.20 10.96
C ASP A 433 -18.77 -18.96 10.59
N TYR A 434 -19.12 -18.85 9.30
CA TYR A 434 -20.53 -18.76 8.87
C TYR A 434 -21.27 -20.09 8.93
N ILE A 435 -20.54 -21.20 8.95
CA ILE A 435 -21.10 -22.56 9.00
C ILE A 435 -21.30 -23.00 10.45
N TYR A 436 -20.53 -22.47 11.40
CA TYR A 436 -20.72 -22.79 12.81
C TYR A 436 -21.93 -22.03 13.41
N PRO A 437 -22.62 -22.59 14.42
CA PRO A 437 -23.73 -21.91 15.09
C PRO A 437 -23.28 -20.66 15.85
N THR A 438 -22.01 -20.56 16.24
CA THR A 438 -21.47 -19.43 17.01
C THR A 438 -20.02 -19.17 16.62
N ARG A 439 -19.59 -17.91 16.72
CA ARG A 439 -18.18 -17.53 16.54
C ARG A 439 -17.32 -17.63 17.81
N ARG A 440 -17.86 -18.21 18.88
CA ARG A 440 -17.09 -18.51 20.10
C ARG A 440 -16.00 -19.53 19.79
N LYS A 441 -14.74 -19.09 19.88
CA LYS A 441 -13.55 -19.90 19.56
C LYS A 441 -13.46 -21.17 20.40
N GLU A 442 -14.00 -21.15 21.61
CA GLU A 442 -14.05 -22.29 22.51
C GLU A 442 -14.96 -23.40 21.96
N PHE A 443 -16.08 -23.04 21.35
CA PHE A 443 -17.01 -23.99 20.73
C PHE A 443 -16.45 -24.53 19.41
N VAL A 444 -15.90 -23.65 18.56
CA VAL A 444 -15.23 -24.07 17.32
C VAL A 444 -14.12 -25.08 17.61
N LYS A 445 -13.31 -24.87 18.67
CA LYS A 445 -12.30 -25.84 19.14
C LYS A 445 -12.87 -27.13 19.70
N ALA A 446 -14.11 -27.13 20.20
CA ALA A 446 -14.79 -28.33 20.65
C ALA A 446 -15.17 -29.21 19.44
N CYS A 447 -15.46 -28.60 18.29
CA CYS A 447 -15.63 -29.26 17.00
C CYS A 447 -14.28 -29.80 16.50
N ARG A 448 -14.31 -30.88 15.72
CA ARG A 448 -13.10 -31.55 15.18
C ARG A 448 -13.18 -31.87 13.69
N GLY A 449 -14.18 -31.34 13.00
CA GLY A 449 -14.28 -31.47 11.56
C GLY A 449 -13.10 -30.78 10.88
N LEU A 450 -12.67 -31.33 9.74
CA LEU A 450 -11.67 -30.68 8.87
C LEU A 450 -12.34 -29.51 8.14
N GLU A 451 -11.75 -28.32 8.25
CA GLU A 451 -12.28 -27.07 7.69
C GLU A 451 -11.84 -26.89 6.23
N VAL A 452 -12.78 -26.93 5.29
CA VAL A 452 -12.52 -26.80 3.86
C VAL A 452 -13.02 -25.45 3.36
N PHE A 453 -12.15 -24.71 2.69
CA PHE A 453 -12.50 -23.46 2.04
C PHE A 453 -12.57 -23.63 0.52
N LEU A 454 -13.79 -23.55 -0.03
CA LEU A 454 -14.08 -23.74 -1.45
C LEU A 454 -13.79 -22.49 -2.31
N GLN A 455 -13.65 -21.32 -1.66
CA GLN A 455 -13.76 -19.99 -2.29
C GLN A 455 -15.15 -19.69 -2.88
N HIS A 456 -15.40 -18.40 -3.16
CA HIS A 456 -16.61 -17.88 -3.79
C HIS A 456 -16.34 -17.31 -5.20
N GLY A 457 -15.12 -17.46 -5.69
CA GLY A 457 -14.63 -16.91 -6.95
C GLY A 457 -13.11 -16.91 -7.00
N VAL A 458 -12.57 -16.94 -8.21
CA VAL A 458 -11.12 -16.97 -8.46
C VAL A 458 -10.45 -15.77 -7.79
N MET A 459 -9.44 -16.04 -6.96
CA MET A 459 -8.69 -15.01 -6.24
C MET A 459 -7.53 -14.46 -7.07
N GLY A 460 -7.08 -13.25 -6.76
CA GLY A 460 -5.88 -12.67 -7.36
C GLY A 460 -5.96 -11.17 -7.66
N MET A 461 -7.14 -10.69 -8.04
CA MET A 461 -7.30 -9.26 -8.38
C MET A 461 -7.14 -8.32 -7.18
N LYS A 462 -7.55 -8.75 -5.98
CA LYS A 462 -7.50 -7.94 -4.75
C LYS A 462 -6.51 -8.51 -3.75
N TRP A 463 -5.90 -7.63 -2.96
CA TRP A 463 -5.05 -8.03 -1.85
C TRP A 463 -5.87 -8.57 -0.66
N MET A 464 -5.92 -9.89 -0.49
CA MET A 464 -6.83 -10.58 0.45
C MET A 464 -6.12 -11.31 1.60
N THR A 465 -4.80 -11.16 1.77
CA THR A 465 -4.06 -11.85 2.85
C THR A 465 -4.52 -11.47 4.25
N GLN A 466 -5.10 -10.29 4.43
CA GLN A 466 -5.66 -9.86 5.71
C GLN A 466 -6.97 -10.57 6.05
N THR A 467 -7.65 -11.13 5.05
CA THR A 467 -8.95 -11.79 5.17
C THR A 467 -8.79 -13.29 5.24
N TYR A 468 -8.03 -13.89 4.32
CA TYR A 468 -7.88 -15.35 4.23
C TYR A 468 -6.46 -15.85 4.47
N GLY A 469 -5.51 -14.98 4.85
CA GLY A 469 -4.15 -15.40 5.15
C GLY A 469 -4.09 -16.29 6.39
N LYS A 470 -3.05 -17.12 6.51
CA LYS A 470 -2.79 -17.97 7.68
C LYS A 470 -2.64 -17.16 8.98
N ASP A 471 -2.24 -15.89 8.83
CA ASP A 471 -2.09 -14.91 9.90
C ASP A 471 -3.36 -14.05 10.13
N ALA A 472 -4.39 -14.23 9.32
CA ALA A 472 -5.63 -13.45 9.40
C ALA A 472 -6.39 -13.78 10.69
N SER A 473 -6.91 -12.75 11.35
CA SER A 473 -7.65 -12.94 12.59
C SER A 473 -9.05 -13.45 12.28
N GLY A 474 -9.33 -14.67 12.71
CA GLY A 474 -10.65 -15.30 12.58
C GLY A 474 -10.66 -16.42 11.56
N PHE A 475 -9.88 -16.30 10.48
CA PHE A 475 -9.90 -17.30 9.41
C PHE A 475 -8.97 -18.47 9.69
N ALA A 476 -9.51 -19.67 9.55
CA ALA A 476 -8.80 -20.92 9.68
C ALA A 476 -9.39 -21.90 8.66
N THR A 477 -8.53 -22.58 7.93
CA THR A 477 -8.93 -23.66 7.01
C THR A 477 -7.80 -24.67 6.93
N ASP A 478 -8.14 -25.95 6.90
CA ASP A 478 -7.22 -27.06 6.74
C ASP A 478 -6.93 -27.37 5.27
N LEU A 479 -7.91 -27.15 4.39
CA LEU A 479 -7.78 -27.33 2.95
C LEU A 479 -8.31 -26.11 2.20
N PHE A 480 -7.42 -25.45 1.47
CA PHE A 480 -7.74 -24.30 0.63
C PHE A 480 -7.82 -24.75 -0.82
N LEU A 481 -9.01 -24.73 -1.41
CA LEU A 481 -9.19 -25.10 -2.81
C LEU A 481 -8.95 -23.89 -3.71
N THR A 482 -8.35 -24.10 -4.86
CA THR A 482 -8.01 -23.06 -5.85
C THR A 482 -8.38 -23.51 -7.25
N SER A 483 -8.55 -22.55 -8.17
CA SER A 483 -8.88 -22.83 -9.57
C SER A 483 -7.66 -22.92 -10.47
N SER A 484 -6.50 -22.46 -9.99
CA SER A 484 -5.27 -22.33 -10.78
C SER A 484 -4.01 -22.63 -9.97
N GLU A 485 -2.96 -23.11 -10.65
CA GLU A 485 -1.61 -23.20 -10.06
C GLU A 485 -1.08 -21.82 -9.65
N ARG A 486 -1.50 -20.78 -10.37
CA ARG A 486 -1.13 -19.40 -10.06
C ARG A 486 -1.72 -18.92 -8.73
N GLU A 487 -2.97 -19.26 -8.44
CA GLU A 487 -3.59 -19.04 -7.13
C GLU A 487 -2.90 -19.87 -6.07
N LYS A 488 -2.64 -21.17 -6.31
CA LYS A 488 -1.93 -22.01 -5.34
C LYS A 488 -0.59 -21.41 -4.93
N LYS A 489 0.21 -20.97 -5.90
CA LYS A 489 1.47 -20.24 -5.64
C LYS A 489 1.25 -18.98 -4.80
N MET A 490 0.24 -18.17 -5.12
CA MET A 490 -0.12 -16.98 -4.34
C MET A 490 -0.54 -17.32 -2.90
N ILE A 491 -1.39 -18.33 -2.69
CA ILE A 491 -1.85 -18.74 -1.36
C ILE A 491 -0.66 -19.26 -0.52
N VAL A 492 0.29 -19.94 -1.14
CA VAL A 492 1.52 -20.38 -0.46
C VAL A 492 2.43 -19.19 -0.13
N GLU A 493 2.74 -18.33 -1.10
CA GLU A 493 3.74 -17.26 -0.95
C GLU A 493 3.23 -16.08 -0.13
N ASP A 494 1.99 -15.65 -0.35
CA ASP A 494 1.46 -14.41 0.23
C ASP A 494 0.57 -14.65 1.44
N PHE A 495 -0.25 -15.71 1.39
CA PHE A 495 -1.18 -16.05 2.46
C PHE A 495 -0.49 -16.91 3.53
N GLY A 496 0.65 -17.53 3.22
CA GLY A 496 1.50 -18.25 4.16
C GLY A 496 1.09 -19.70 4.41
N TYR A 497 0.27 -20.29 3.53
CA TYR A 497 -0.08 -21.70 3.59
C TYR A 497 1.07 -22.58 3.09
N SER A 498 1.11 -23.83 3.52
CA SER A 498 2.01 -24.84 2.96
C SER A 498 1.43 -25.42 1.66
N PRO A 499 2.25 -25.90 0.72
CA PRO A 499 1.76 -26.50 -0.51
C PRO A 499 0.80 -27.69 -0.32
N ALA A 500 0.88 -28.40 0.82
CA ALA A 500 0.02 -29.54 1.15
C ALA A 500 -1.35 -29.11 1.74
N GLU A 501 -1.52 -27.84 2.09
CA GLU A 501 -2.78 -27.27 2.58
C GLU A 501 -3.60 -26.66 1.42
N VAL A 502 -3.10 -26.70 0.18
CA VAL A 502 -3.70 -26.01 -0.97
C VAL A 502 -3.79 -26.96 -2.16
N GLU A 503 -4.99 -27.12 -2.73
CA GLU A 503 -5.21 -28.00 -3.89
C GLU A 503 -5.83 -27.25 -5.06
N VAL A 504 -5.41 -27.61 -6.28
CA VAL A 504 -5.96 -27.06 -7.52
C VAL A 504 -7.04 -28.03 -8.01
N THR A 505 -8.30 -27.60 -7.95
CA THR A 505 -9.45 -28.45 -8.27
C THR A 505 -10.44 -27.80 -9.23
N GLY A 506 -10.46 -26.46 -9.29
CA GLY A 506 -11.53 -25.67 -9.89
C GLY A 506 -12.63 -25.34 -8.87
N LEU A 507 -13.62 -24.52 -9.26
CA LEU A 507 -14.81 -24.28 -8.43
C LEU A 507 -15.91 -25.27 -8.80
N SER A 508 -16.62 -25.81 -7.82
CA SER A 508 -17.76 -26.72 -8.06
C SER A 508 -18.84 -26.09 -8.93
N ARG A 509 -19.01 -24.75 -8.89
CA ARG A 509 -19.99 -24.05 -9.75
C ARG A 509 -19.60 -24.01 -11.23
N PHE A 510 -18.32 -24.21 -11.55
CA PHE A 510 -17.85 -24.17 -12.95
C PHE A 510 -18.39 -25.32 -13.79
N ASP A 511 -18.68 -26.46 -13.19
CA ASP A 511 -19.29 -27.57 -13.95
C ASP A 511 -20.64 -27.17 -14.56
N ALA A 512 -21.42 -26.34 -13.84
CA ALA A 512 -22.72 -25.86 -14.30
C ALA A 512 -22.61 -24.77 -15.37
N LEU A 513 -21.44 -24.15 -15.57
CA LEU A 513 -21.24 -23.16 -16.63
C LEU A 513 -21.30 -23.77 -18.03
N PHE A 514 -21.01 -25.07 -18.16
CA PHE A 514 -21.07 -25.81 -19.42
C PHE A 514 -22.44 -26.43 -19.73
N ASP A 515 -23.40 -26.36 -18.81
CA ASP A 515 -24.74 -26.91 -19.05
C ASP A 515 -25.47 -26.12 -20.16
N ASP A 516 -26.20 -26.80 -21.04
CA ASP A 516 -26.97 -26.18 -22.13
C ASP A 516 -28.39 -25.81 -21.70
N ASP A 517 -28.51 -25.08 -20.58
CA ASP A 517 -29.78 -24.66 -19.95
C ASP A 517 -30.09 -23.16 -20.17
N VAL A 518 -29.14 -22.40 -20.74
CA VAL A 518 -29.27 -20.95 -20.98
C VAL A 518 -28.97 -20.63 -22.44
N ARG A 519 -29.94 -19.99 -23.12
CA ARG A 519 -29.76 -19.51 -24.50
C ARG A 519 -28.72 -18.38 -24.57
N VAL A 520 -27.62 -18.64 -25.28
CA VAL A 520 -26.55 -17.67 -25.56
C VAL A 520 -27.03 -16.55 -26.50
N ARG A 521 -26.59 -15.32 -26.21
CA ARG A 521 -26.81 -14.08 -26.97
C ARG A 521 -25.44 -13.47 -27.32
N PRO A 522 -24.85 -13.80 -28.48
CA PRO A 522 -23.50 -13.36 -28.84
C PRO A 522 -23.31 -11.83 -28.86
N ASN A 523 -24.35 -11.08 -29.23
CA ASN A 523 -24.29 -9.62 -29.30
C ASN A 523 -24.58 -8.92 -27.95
N GLN A 524 -24.86 -9.69 -26.88
CA GLN A 524 -25.10 -9.11 -25.57
C GLN A 524 -23.77 -8.79 -24.88
N VAL A 525 -23.61 -7.53 -24.46
CA VAL A 525 -22.48 -7.01 -23.71
C VAL A 525 -22.89 -6.86 -22.25
N LEU A 526 -22.33 -7.70 -21.39
CA LEU A 526 -22.54 -7.64 -19.94
C LEU A 526 -21.54 -6.71 -19.29
N ILE A 527 -22.04 -5.69 -18.60
CA ILE A 527 -21.21 -4.73 -17.89
C ILE A 527 -21.44 -4.89 -16.38
N LEU A 528 -20.41 -5.28 -15.65
CA LEU A 528 -20.46 -5.51 -14.20
C LEU A 528 -19.34 -4.77 -13.46
N PRO A 529 -19.54 -3.50 -13.08
CA PRO A 529 -18.60 -2.76 -12.26
C PRO A 529 -18.57 -3.25 -10.80
N THR A 530 -17.41 -3.12 -10.16
CA THR A 530 -17.20 -3.45 -8.75
C THR A 530 -17.61 -2.28 -7.84
N TRP A 531 -18.15 -2.54 -6.65
CA TRP A 531 -18.45 -1.48 -5.68
C TRP A 531 -17.19 -0.76 -5.14
N ARG A 532 -17.31 0.54 -4.85
CA ARG A 532 -16.27 1.39 -4.25
C ARG A 532 -16.66 1.77 -2.81
N ASP A 533 -15.77 1.54 -1.85
CA ASP A 533 -16.06 1.77 -0.42
C ASP A 533 -16.19 3.26 -0.06
N TRP A 534 -15.65 4.18 -0.86
CA TRP A 534 -15.79 5.63 -0.64
C TRP A 534 -17.10 6.22 -1.15
N LEU A 535 -17.91 5.47 -1.90
CA LEU A 535 -19.22 5.95 -2.37
C LEU A 535 -20.25 6.10 -1.24
N THR A 536 -19.92 5.71 0.00
CA THR A 536 -20.83 5.79 1.16
C THR A 536 -20.81 7.11 1.91
N THR A 537 -19.76 7.94 1.83
CA THR A 537 -19.44 8.83 2.98
C THR A 537 -18.88 10.22 2.67
N THR A 538 -18.91 10.78 1.46
CA THR A 538 -18.29 12.12 1.31
C THR A 538 -18.75 13.03 0.18
N ASP A 539 -19.20 12.51 -0.97
CA ASP A 539 -19.51 13.34 -2.16
C ASP A 539 -20.91 13.01 -2.68
N SER A 540 -21.59 13.95 -3.35
CA SER A 540 -22.81 13.62 -4.11
C SER A 540 -22.45 12.53 -5.12
N PHE A 541 -23.22 11.44 -5.22
CA PHE A 541 -22.91 10.33 -6.13
C PHE A 541 -22.65 10.78 -7.58
N GLU A 542 -23.36 11.83 -8.03
CA GLU A 542 -23.21 12.43 -9.37
C GLU A 542 -21.88 13.14 -9.59
N GLU A 543 -21.25 13.62 -8.52
CA GLU A 543 -19.94 14.28 -8.56
C GLU A 543 -18.78 13.25 -8.51
N THR A 544 -19.10 11.97 -8.42
CA THR A 544 -18.08 10.93 -8.33
C THR A 544 -17.57 10.56 -9.72
N LYS A 545 -16.25 10.42 -9.84
CA LYS A 545 -15.60 9.87 -11.03
C LYS A 545 -16.17 8.51 -11.46
N PHE A 546 -16.69 7.72 -10.51
CA PHE A 546 -17.37 6.46 -10.84
C PHE A 546 -18.62 6.70 -11.69
N PHE A 547 -19.47 7.63 -11.28
CA PHE A 547 -20.70 7.94 -12.01
C PHE A 547 -20.35 8.55 -13.37
N GLU A 548 -19.51 9.58 -13.38
CA GLU A 548 -19.01 10.25 -14.58
C GLU A 548 -18.52 9.26 -15.65
N GLU A 549 -17.57 8.38 -15.31
CA GLU A 549 -16.93 7.50 -16.28
C GLU A 549 -17.88 6.44 -16.86
N TRP A 550 -18.75 5.86 -16.03
CA TRP A 550 -19.72 4.87 -16.51
C TRP A 550 -20.90 5.51 -17.23
N HIS A 551 -21.43 6.62 -16.73
CA HIS A 551 -22.55 7.35 -17.36
C HIS A 551 -22.14 7.89 -18.73
N GLU A 552 -20.96 8.53 -18.84
CA GLU A 552 -20.47 9.05 -20.11
C GLU A 552 -20.10 7.93 -21.10
N PHE A 553 -19.58 6.79 -20.63
CA PHE A 553 -19.36 5.63 -21.50
C PHE A 553 -20.68 5.09 -22.07
N LEU A 554 -21.67 4.86 -21.20
CA LEU A 554 -22.98 4.32 -21.56
C LEU A 554 -23.80 5.23 -22.49
N ASN A 555 -23.53 6.54 -22.48
CA ASN A 555 -24.18 7.55 -23.32
C ASN A 555 -23.29 8.07 -24.46
N SER A 556 -22.09 7.51 -24.65
CA SER A 556 -21.14 8.00 -25.66
C SER A 556 -21.68 7.81 -27.09
N PRO A 557 -21.58 8.83 -27.97
CA PRO A 557 -22.01 8.72 -29.37
C PRO A 557 -21.39 7.52 -30.10
N GLU A 558 -20.14 7.19 -29.77
CA GLU A 558 -19.37 6.09 -30.34
C GLU A 558 -19.93 4.72 -29.91
N LEU A 559 -20.24 4.53 -28.63
CA LEU A 559 -20.88 3.28 -28.19
C LEU A 559 -22.26 3.13 -28.83
N LEU A 560 -23.05 4.21 -28.90
CA LEU A 560 -24.36 4.20 -29.53
C LEU A 560 -24.28 3.87 -31.03
N ASP A 561 -23.24 4.34 -31.72
CA ASP A 561 -22.97 3.97 -33.11
C ASP A 561 -22.63 2.48 -33.25
N LEU A 562 -21.76 1.96 -32.39
CA LEU A 562 -21.42 0.52 -32.35
C LEU A 562 -22.66 -0.34 -32.08
N CYS A 563 -23.51 0.05 -31.12
CA CYS A 563 -24.75 -0.66 -30.82
C CYS A 563 -25.69 -0.71 -32.03
N ARG A 564 -25.81 0.39 -32.81
CA ARG A 564 -26.63 0.43 -34.02
C ARG A 564 -26.04 -0.38 -35.17
N ARG A 565 -24.72 -0.31 -35.38
CA ARG A 565 -24.03 -0.97 -36.50
C ARG A 565 -23.94 -2.48 -36.33
N PHE A 566 -23.80 -2.95 -35.08
CA PHE A 566 -23.53 -4.35 -34.76
C PHE A 566 -24.62 -5.01 -33.91
N ASP A 567 -25.76 -4.36 -33.71
CA ASP A 567 -26.93 -4.87 -32.96
C ASP A 567 -26.56 -5.34 -31.54
N LEU A 568 -25.80 -4.50 -30.81
CA LEU A 568 -25.34 -4.83 -29.46
C LEU A 568 -26.43 -4.57 -28.42
N ASP A 569 -26.64 -5.55 -27.53
CA ASP A 569 -27.54 -5.46 -26.37
C ASP A 569 -26.73 -5.20 -25.09
N ILE A 570 -26.78 -3.98 -24.55
CA ILE A 570 -26.00 -3.60 -23.36
C ILE A 570 -26.79 -3.91 -22.09
N VAL A 571 -26.18 -4.68 -21.18
CA VAL A 571 -26.76 -5.04 -19.88
C VAL A 571 -25.85 -4.54 -18.77
N PHE A 572 -26.34 -3.61 -17.93
CA PHE A 572 -25.54 -2.95 -16.89
C PHE A 572 -26.00 -3.36 -15.49
N GLY A 573 -25.13 -4.05 -14.73
CA GLY A 573 -25.45 -4.58 -13.41
C GLY A 573 -24.80 -3.81 -12.26
N LEU A 574 -25.61 -3.11 -11.48
CA LEU A 574 -25.17 -2.36 -10.31
C LEU A 574 -25.05 -3.25 -9.06
N HIS A 575 -24.10 -2.90 -8.17
CA HIS A 575 -23.94 -3.59 -6.89
C HIS A 575 -25.15 -3.35 -5.96
N PRO A 576 -25.52 -4.26 -5.03
CA PRO A 576 -26.68 -4.07 -4.14
C PRO A 576 -26.68 -2.76 -3.35
N ASN A 577 -25.52 -2.31 -2.87
CA ASN A 577 -25.37 -1.03 -2.16
C ASN A 577 -25.69 0.21 -3.02
N MET A 578 -25.85 0.05 -4.34
CA MET A 578 -26.16 1.12 -5.29
C MET A 578 -27.61 1.10 -5.74
N ARG A 579 -28.48 0.30 -5.12
CA ARG A 579 -29.90 0.18 -5.48
C ARG A 579 -30.61 1.54 -5.52
N HIS A 580 -30.26 2.46 -4.62
CA HIS A 580 -30.83 3.81 -4.58
C HIS A 580 -30.35 4.75 -5.69
N HIS A 581 -29.45 4.29 -6.57
CA HIS A 581 -28.88 5.08 -7.66
C HIS A 581 -29.24 4.55 -9.05
N ILE A 582 -30.11 3.52 -9.16
CA ILE A 582 -30.53 2.94 -10.45
C ILE A 582 -31.11 4.01 -11.37
N GLU A 583 -32.01 4.86 -10.86
CA GLU A 583 -32.71 5.88 -11.66
C GLU A 583 -31.73 6.87 -12.31
N LYS A 584 -30.53 7.05 -11.73
CA LYS A 584 -29.51 7.97 -12.26
C LYS A 584 -28.85 7.48 -13.55
N PHE A 585 -29.05 6.22 -13.93
CA PHE A 585 -28.58 5.65 -15.20
C PHE A 585 -29.72 5.44 -16.21
N SER A 586 -30.96 5.76 -15.85
CA SER A 586 -32.16 5.42 -16.64
C SER A 586 -32.26 6.15 -17.99
N ASP A 587 -31.46 7.18 -18.20
CA ASP A 587 -31.32 7.90 -19.47
C ASP A 587 -30.44 7.15 -20.50
N SER A 588 -29.69 6.14 -20.05
CA SER A 588 -28.92 5.26 -20.94
C SER A 588 -29.83 4.26 -21.67
N PRO A 589 -29.49 3.86 -22.91
CA PRO A 589 -30.19 2.77 -23.60
C PRO A 589 -29.87 1.37 -23.04
N ALA A 590 -28.97 1.26 -22.06
CA ALA A 590 -28.63 -0.02 -21.45
C ALA A 590 -29.77 -0.57 -20.57
N ARG A 591 -29.92 -1.90 -20.53
CA ARG A 591 -30.81 -2.57 -19.59
C ARG A 591 -30.14 -2.68 -18.22
N ILE A 592 -30.67 -1.93 -17.25
CA ILE A 592 -30.09 -1.83 -15.90
C ILE A 592 -30.76 -2.82 -14.95
N PHE A 593 -29.98 -3.45 -14.07
CA PHE A 593 -30.48 -4.29 -12.99
C PHE A 593 -29.58 -4.17 -11.75
N VAL A 594 -30.07 -4.64 -10.59
CA VAL A 594 -29.24 -4.78 -9.38
C VAL A 594 -28.84 -6.22 -9.19
N GLN A 595 -27.56 -6.46 -8.90
CA GLN A 595 -27.07 -7.80 -8.59
C GLN A 595 -27.89 -8.42 -7.44
N GLY A 596 -28.29 -9.69 -7.60
CA GLY A 596 -29.20 -10.39 -6.68
C GLY A 596 -30.66 -10.42 -7.14
N GLU A 597 -31.10 -9.53 -8.02
CA GLU A 597 -32.41 -9.64 -8.69
C GLU A 597 -32.38 -10.68 -9.82
N VAL A 598 -31.20 -10.84 -10.44
CA VAL A 598 -30.92 -11.82 -11.49
C VAL A 598 -29.69 -12.62 -11.09
N ASN A 599 -29.70 -13.93 -11.34
CA ASN A 599 -28.54 -14.79 -11.13
C ASN A 599 -27.42 -14.41 -12.11
N VAL A 600 -26.27 -13.98 -11.57
CA VAL A 600 -25.11 -13.55 -12.35
C VAL A 600 -24.53 -14.68 -13.20
N GLN A 601 -24.58 -15.94 -12.74
CA GLN A 601 -24.10 -17.09 -13.51
C GLN A 601 -24.92 -17.27 -14.81
N THR A 602 -26.23 -17.03 -14.75
CA THR A 602 -27.10 -17.03 -15.94
C THR A 602 -26.67 -15.94 -16.93
N LEU A 603 -26.34 -14.74 -16.47
CA LEU A 603 -25.87 -13.65 -17.34
C LEU A 603 -24.49 -13.93 -17.96
N ILE A 604 -23.59 -14.56 -17.20
CA ILE A 604 -22.26 -15.01 -17.69
C ILE A 604 -22.43 -16.03 -18.82
N LYS A 605 -23.34 -17.00 -18.67
CA LYS A 605 -23.65 -17.98 -19.71
C LYS A 605 -24.33 -17.34 -20.92
N GLN A 606 -25.28 -16.44 -20.69
CA GLN A 606 -26.05 -15.78 -21.72
C GLN A 606 -25.23 -14.82 -22.59
N SER A 607 -24.34 -14.02 -22.01
CA SER A 607 -23.69 -12.90 -22.72
C SER A 607 -22.52 -13.35 -23.60
N GLY A 608 -22.27 -12.65 -24.70
CA GLY A 608 -21.15 -12.92 -25.60
C GLY A 608 -19.87 -12.16 -25.23
N ILE A 609 -20.01 -10.94 -24.72
CA ILE A 609 -18.89 -10.07 -24.32
C ILE A 609 -19.11 -9.59 -22.89
N MET A 610 -18.03 -9.43 -22.12
CA MET A 610 -18.09 -8.82 -20.79
C MET A 610 -17.15 -7.62 -20.66
N ILE A 611 -17.65 -6.56 -20.02
CA ILE A 611 -16.87 -5.42 -19.56
C ILE A 611 -16.96 -5.38 -18.03
N THR A 612 -15.82 -5.34 -17.35
CA THR A 612 -15.77 -5.21 -15.89
C THR A 612 -14.57 -4.36 -15.50
N ASP A 613 -14.22 -4.30 -14.22
CA ASP A 613 -13.10 -3.51 -13.71
C ASP A 613 -12.15 -4.35 -12.85
N TYR A 614 -12.55 -4.69 -11.62
CA TYR A 614 -11.78 -5.43 -10.63
C TYR A 614 -12.57 -6.66 -10.09
N SER A 615 -13.57 -7.13 -10.84
CA SER A 615 -14.50 -8.18 -10.42
C SER A 615 -14.01 -9.57 -10.80
N SER A 616 -14.02 -10.49 -9.83
CA SER A 616 -13.73 -11.92 -10.06
C SER A 616 -14.69 -12.59 -11.02
N ALA A 617 -15.89 -12.03 -11.24
CA ALA A 617 -16.82 -12.52 -12.24
C ALA A 617 -16.24 -12.49 -13.68
N GLY A 618 -15.30 -11.58 -13.97
CA GLY A 618 -14.58 -11.59 -15.25
C GLY A 618 -13.73 -12.84 -15.45
N LEU A 619 -13.17 -13.40 -14.37
CA LEU A 619 -12.39 -14.64 -14.43
C LEU A 619 -13.33 -15.83 -14.72
N ASP A 620 -14.49 -15.90 -14.09
CA ASP A 620 -15.54 -16.88 -14.44
C ASP A 620 -15.98 -16.76 -15.92
N PHE A 621 -16.06 -15.54 -16.45
CA PHE A 621 -16.40 -15.32 -17.87
C PHE A 621 -15.29 -15.82 -18.80
N SER A 622 -14.03 -15.59 -18.44
CA SER A 622 -12.87 -16.09 -19.20
C SER A 622 -12.76 -17.62 -19.18
N PHE A 623 -13.28 -18.29 -18.14
CA PHE A 623 -13.36 -19.75 -18.07
C PHE A 623 -14.22 -20.34 -19.20
N LEU A 624 -15.20 -19.59 -19.71
CA LEU A 624 -16.00 -19.95 -20.89
C LEU A 624 -15.35 -19.63 -22.24
N HIS A 625 -14.10 -19.14 -22.25
CA HIS A 625 -13.38 -18.71 -23.44
C HIS A 625 -14.01 -17.52 -24.17
N LYS A 626 -14.70 -16.64 -23.43
CA LYS A 626 -15.41 -15.51 -24.01
C LYS A 626 -14.60 -14.20 -23.87
N PRO A 627 -14.73 -13.25 -24.83
CA PRO A 627 -14.01 -11.98 -24.80
C PRO A 627 -14.32 -11.09 -23.58
N LEU A 628 -13.29 -10.54 -22.97
CA LEU A 628 -13.36 -9.75 -21.74
C LEU A 628 -12.57 -8.44 -21.85
N LEU A 629 -13.13 -7.34 -21.36
CA LEU A 629 -12.48 -6.04 -21.26
C LEU A 629 -12.48 -5.53 -19.82
N TYR A 630 -11.38 -4.93 -19.37
CA TYR A 630 -11.28 -4.34 -18.02
C TYR A 630 -11.19 -2.82 -18.10
N PHE A 631 -12.07 -2.09 -17.41
CA PHE A 631 -12.07 -0.63 -17.33
C PHE A 631 -11.66 -0.14 -15.94
N GLN A 632 -10.40 0.28 -15.76
CA GLN A 632 -9.76 0.53 -14.47
C GLN A 632 -9.29 1.99 -14.28
N PHE A 633 -10.17 2.96 -14.55
CA PHE A 633 -9.88 4.41 -14.48
C PHE A 633 -9.50 4.94 -13.08
N ASP A 634 -9.76 4.19 -12.01
CA ASP A 634 -9.58 4.57 -10.60
C ASP A 634 -8.62 3.65 -9.81
N ARG A 635 -7.76 2.87 -10.49
CA ARG A 635 -6.93 1.79 -9.90
C ARG A 635 -6.15 2.22 -8.66
N THR A 636 -5.51 3.39 -8.71
CA THR A 636 -4.69 3.92 -7.62
C THR A 636 -5.53 4.20 -6.36
N ARG A 637 -6.74 4.73 -6.52
CA ARG A 637 -7.69 4.96 -5.43
C ARG A 637 -8.26 3.63 -4.92
N PHE A 638 -8.60 2.71 -5.83
CA PHE A 638 -9.21 1.42 -5.50
C PHE A 638 -8.30 0.50 -4.67
N PHE A 639 -7.05 0.29 -5.09
CA PHE A 639 -6.14 -0.62 -4.37
C PHE A 639 -5.34 0.06 -3.24
N GLY A 640 -5.23 1.39 -3.28
CA GLY A 640 -4.38 2.15 -2.37
C GLY A 640 -2.96 1.59 -2.32
N LYS A 641 -2.39 1.44 -1.11
CA LYS A 641 -1.00 1.00 -0.93
C LYS A 641 -0.77 -0.50 -1.10
N SER A 642 -1.81 -1.33 -1.07
CA SER A 642 -1.66 -2.80 -1.00
C SER A 642 -1.60 -3.45 -2.37
N GLY A 643 -2.14 -2.81 -3.42
CA GLY A 643 -2.13 -3.34 -4.78
C GLY A 643 -3.03 -4.57 -4.97
N SER A 644 -2.75 -5.30 -6.04
CA SER A 644 -3.35 -6.59 -6.43
C SER A 644 -2.38 -7.75 -6.15
N HIS A 645 -2.86 -8.99 -6.16
CA HIS A 645 -1.98 -10.15 -6.09
C HIS A 645 -1.45 -10.59 -7.46
N PHE A 646 -2.25 -10.42 -8.50
CA PHE A 646 -1.86 -10.55 -9.90
C PHE A 646 -1.23 -9.25 -10.39
N ASP A 647 -0.28 -9.36 -11.31
CA ASP A 647 0.05 -8.28 -12.22
C ASP A 647 -1.09 -8.14 -13.24
N LEU A 648 -1.98 -7.17 -12.99
CA LEU A 648 -3.23 -7.06 -13.75
C LEU A 648 -3.01 -6.85 -15.26
N GLU A 649 -1.91 -6.23 -15.67
CA GLU A 649 -1.65 -5.96 -17.10
C GLU A 649 -1.15 -7.19 -17.83
N ARG A 650 -0.44 -8.08 -17.14
CA ARG A 650 0.21 -9.26 -17.72
C ARG A 650 -0.60 -10.54 -17.53
N GLU A 651 -1.33 -10.64 -16.42
CA GLU A 651 -1.98 -11.88 -16.00
C GLU A 651 -3.49 -11.90 -16.29
N LEU A 652 -4.15 -10.75 -16.49
CA LEU A 652 -5.58 -10.76 -16.76
C LEU A 652 -5.91 -11.27 -18.18
N PRO A 653 -6.99 -12.06 -18.33
CA PRO A 653 -7.46 -12.60 -19.61
C PRO A 653 -8.27 -11.58 -20.41
N GLY A 654 -7.82 -10.33 -20.45
CA GLY A 654 -8.42 -9.24 -21.23
C GLY A 654 -7.58 -7.95 -21.13
N PRO A 655 -7.67 -7.03 -22.10
CA PRO A 655 -6.95 -5.78 -22.04
C PRO A 655 -7.45 -4.89 -20.90
N VAL A 656 -6.51 -4.23 -20.22
CA VAL A 656 -6.79 -3.24 -19.17
C VAL A 656 -6.81 -1.85 -19.79
N CYS A 657 -8.00 -1.25 -19.80
CA CYS A 657 -8.30 0.07 -20.33
C CYS A 657 -8.37 1.09 -19.18
N TRP A 658 -7.66 2.21 -19.32
CA TRP A 658 -7.55 3.24 -18.28
C TRP A 658 -8.44 4.45 -18.54
N SER A 659 -8.90 4.60 -19.77
CA SER A 659 -9.76 5.68 -20.25
C SER A 659 -10.91 5.10 -21.08
N ARG A 660 -12.01 5.85 -21.18
CA ARG A 660 -13.18 5.46 -21.99
C ARG A 660 -12.82 5.27 -23.45
N ASN A 661 -11.98 6.15 -24.00
CA ASN A 661 -11.51 6.04 -25.38
C ASN A 661 -10.71 4.76 -25.60
N GLY A 662 -9.85 4.37 -24.63
CA GLY A 662 -9.17 3.08 -24.66
C GLY A 662 -10.14 1.91 -24.67
N LEU A 663 -11.18 1.96 -23.83
CA LEU A 663 -12.21 0.93 -23.76
C LEU A 663 -13.02 0.81 -25.06
N LEU A 664 -13.47 1.93 -25.61
CA LEU A 664 -14.21 1.99 -26.89
C LEU A 664 -13.39 1.42 -28.04
N ARG A 665 -12.10 1.78 -28.14
CA ARG A 665 -11.20 1.24 -29.17
C ARG A 665 -11.01 -0.28 -29.05
N GLN A 666 -10.85 -0.81 -27.83
CA GLN A 666 -10.72 -2.26 -27.66
C GLN A 666 -12.03 -3.00 -27.96
N LEU A 667 -13.18 -2.41 -27.61
CA LEU A 667 -14.50 -2.95 -27.95
C LEU A 667 -14.74 -2.95 -29.46
N GLU A 668 -14.46 -1.85 -30.16
CA GLU A 668 -14.57 -1.78 -31.61
C GLU A 668 -13.62 -2.77 -32.29
N ARG A 669 -12.37 -2.86 -31.83
CA ARG A 669 -11.39 -3.85 -32.34
C ARG A 669 -11.92 -5.27 -32.19
N LEU A 670 -12.46 -5.63 -31.02
CA LEU A 670 -13.03 -6.94 -30.76
C LEU A 670 -14.18 -7.28 -31.72
N ILE A 671 -15.09 -6.32 -31.93
CA ILE A 671 -16.28 -6.53 -32.76
C ILE A 671 -15.92 -6.56 -34.25
N THR A 672 -14.95 -5.76 -34.69
CA THR A 672 -14.57 -5.64 -36.12
C THR A 672 -13.58 -6.70 -36.57
N ALA A 673 -12.54 -6.99 -35.77
CA ALA A 673 -11.52 -7.98 -36.09
C ALA A 673 -11.86 -9.39 -35.59
N GLY A 674 -12.91 -9.52 -34.76
CA GLY A 674 -13.37 -10.77 -34.17
C GLY A 674 -12.48 -11.28 -33.03
N GLU A 675 -12.90 -12.39 -32.42
CA GLU A 675 -12.26 -12.94 -31.22
C GLU A 675 -10.78 -13.34 -31.44
N GLN A 676 -10.37 -13.61 -32.68
CA GLN A 676 -8.97 -13.91 -33.00
C GLN A 676 -8.02 -12.76 -32.62
N SER A 677 -8.49 -11.51 -32.63
CA SER A 677 -7.66 -10.39 -32.19
C SER A 677 -7.39 -10.38 -30.68
N PHE A 678 -7.99 -11.31 -29.94
CA PHE A 678 -7.84 -11.50 -28.49
C PHE A 678 -7.14 -12.83 -28.13
N SER A 679 -6.51 -13.51 -29.10
CA SER A 679 -5.86 -14.82 -28.88
C SER A 679 -4.84 -14.84 -27.74
N GLU A 680 -4.13 -13.74 -27.51
CA GLU A 680 -3.19 -13.63 -26.38
C GLU A 680 -3.91 -13.69 -25.02
N TYR A 681 -5.12 -13.15 -24.91
CA TYR A 681 -5.90 -13.11 -23.67
C TYR A 681 -6.54 -14.47 -23.37
N PHE A 682 -6.92 -15.19 -24.42
CA PHE A 682 -7.31 -16.58 -24.33
C PHE A 682 -6.17 -17.48 -23.85
N ALA A 683 -4.96 -17.29 -24.39
CA ALA A 683 -3.78 -18.00 -23.90
C ALA A 683 -3.49 -17.69 -22.42
N ARG A 684 -3.71 -16.44 -21.97
CA ARG A 684 -3.61 -16.08 -20.54
C ARG A 684 -4.68 -16.79 -19.70
N ALA A 685 -5.91 -16.90 -20.20
CA ALA A 685 -6.98 -17.65 -19.53
C ALA A 685 -6.62 -19.15 -19.40
N ASP A 686 -6.05 -19.76 -20.43
CA ASP A 686 -5.63 -21.16 -20.39
C ASP A 686 -4.51 -21.42 -19.37
N LEU A 687 -3.61 -20.45 -19.17
CA LEU A 687 -2.60 -20.52 -18.11
C LEU A 687 -3.20 -20.44 -16.69
N LEU A 688 -4.37 -19.82 -16.55
CA LEU A 688 -5.09 -19.79 -15.28
C LEU A 688 -5.83 -21.12 -15.04
N TYR A 689 -6.42 -21.74 -16.05
CA TYR A 689 -7.31 -22.89 -15.82
C TYR A 689 -6.73 -24.21 -16.34
N PRO A 690 -6.03 -24.99 -15.49
CA PRO A 690 -5.54 -26.32 -15.88
C PRO A 690 -6.68 -27.30 -16.14
N PHE A 691 -7.85 -27.08 -15.55
CA PHE A 691 -9.03 -27.92 -15.73
C PHE A 691 -10.22 -27.10 -16.22
N ARG A 692 -10.59 -27.30 -17.50
CA ARG A 692 -11.78 -26.70 -18.13
C ARG A 692 -12.74 -27.81 -18.56
N ASP A 693 -13.27 -28.52 -17.58
CA ASP A 693 -14.19 -29.65 -17.74
C ASP A 693 -15.33 -29.57 -16.71
N GLN A 694 -16.20 -30.57 -16.69
CA GLN A 694 -17.31 -30.71 -15.74
C GLN A 694 -17.00 -31.66 -14.56
N ASN A 695 -15.72 -31.88 -14.24
CA ASN A 695 -15.28 -32.79 -13.18
C ASN A 695 -14.75 -32.04 -11.94
N ASN A 696 -15.02 -30.74 -11.80
CA ASN A 696 -14.51 -29.96 -10.66
C ASN A 696 -15.12 -30.48 -9.34
N ARG A 697 -16.43 -30.79 -9.33
CA ARG A 697 -17.13 -31.34 -8.15
C ARG A 697 -16.48 -32.63 -7.64
N GLU A 698 -16.18 -33.58 -8.53
CA GLU A 698 -15.55 -34.84 -8.17
C GLU A 698 -14.12 -34.62 -7.64
N ARG A 699 -13.30 -33.79 -8.30
CA ARG A 699 -11.96 -33.45 -7.82
C ARG A 699 -11.98 -32.83 -6.43
N ILE A 700 -12.96 -31.97 -6.15
CA ILE A 700 -13.16 -31.37 -4.83
C ILE A 700 -13.45 -32.45 -3.80
N VAL A 701 -14.37 -33.38 -4.07
CA VAL A 701 -14.69 -34.50 -3.16
C VAL A 701 -13.44 -35.32 -2.86
N GLN A 702 -12.67 -35.70 -3.88
CA GLN A 702 -11.44 -36.47 -3.71
C GLN A 702 -10.40 -35.72 -2.86
N ALA A 703 -10.19 -34.43 -3.12
CA ALA A 703 -9.29 -33.60 -2.34
C ALA A 703 -9.68 -33.55 -0.85
N ILE A 704 -10.98 -33.41 -0.55
CA ILE A 704 -11.51 -33.39 0.83
C ILE A 704 -11.36 -34.75 1.53
N LEU A 705 -11.47 -35.85 0.79
CA LEU A 705 -11.29 -37.20 1.32
C LEU A 705 -9.82 -37.47 1.68
N THR A 706 -8.87 -36.99 0.87
CA THR A 706 -7.43 -37.17 1.12
C THR A 706 -6.81 -36.15 2.06
N ALA A 707 -7.49 -35.03 2.31
CA ALA A 707 -6.97 -33.95 3.15
C ALA A 707 -6.74 -34.38 4.61
N SER A 708 -5.69 -33.82 5.19
CA SER A 708 -5.32 -34.03 6.60
C SER A 708 -5.40 -32.72 7.38
N PRO A 709 -5.69 -32.76 8.70
CA PRO A 709 -5.68 -31.57 9.54
C PRO A 709 -4.29 -30.91 9.56
N ARG A 710 -4.26 -29.59 9.77
CA ARG A 710 -3.01 -28.80 9.80
C ARG A 710 -2.01 -29.28 10.86
N SER A 711 -0.72 -29.14 10.53
CA SER A 711 0.38 -29.38 11.47
C SER A 711 0.34 -28.41 12.65
N THR A 712 0.51 -28.92 13.87
CA THR A 712 0.60 -28.11 15.08
C THR A 712 1.83 -27.19 15.10
N LEU A 713 2.90 -27.57 14.40
CA LEU A 713 4.13 -26.77 14.32
C LEU A 713 3.92 -25.49 13.49
N ASP A 714 3.21 -25.59 12.36
CA ASP A 714 2.94 -24.47 11.47
C ASP A 714 2.00 -23.44 12.11
N ASN A 715 1.08 -23.89 12.96
CA ASN A 715 0.22 -22.99 13.75
C ASN A 715 1.02 -22.10 14.72
N VAL A 716 2.21 -22.53 15.17
CA VAL A 716 3.04 -21.76 16.09
C VAL A 716 3.85 -20.69 15.35
N THR A 717 4.46 -21.04 14.22
CA THR A 717 5.35 -20.14 13.46
C THR A 717 4.62 -18.92 12.89
N HIS A 718 3.35 -19.10 12.50
CA HIS A 718 2.47 -18.06 11.95
C HIS A 718 1.71 -17.25 13.01
N SER A 719 1.80 -17.64 14.28
CA SER A 719 1.07 -16.95 15.35
C SER A 719 1.49 -15.47 15.50
N GLU A 720 0.53 -14.57 15.73
CA GLU A 720 0.78 -13.13 15.94
C GLU A 720 1.89 -12.85 16.99
N PRO A 721 2.03 -13.60 18.11
CA PRO A 721 3.16 -13.49 19.03
C PRO A 721 4.53 -13.69 18.39
N VAL A 722 4.68 -14.73 17.58
CA VAL A 722 5.96 -15.07 16.93
C VAL A 722 6.34 -13.97 15.95
N GLN A 723 5.38 -13.46 15.17
CA GLN A 723 5.63 -12.33 14.28
C GLN A 723 6.04 -11.06 15.02
N LEU A 724 5.39 -10.74 16.15
CA LEU A 724 5.76 -9.61 17.00
C LEU A 724 7.17 -9.80 17.58
N LEU A 725 7.52 -11.01 17.98
CA LEU A 725 8.85 -11.36 18.46
C LEU A 725 9.90 -11.23 17.36
N GLN A 726 9.63 -11.73 16.16
CA GLN A 726 10.51 -11.58 14.99
C GLN A 726 10.75 -10.11 14.64
N LYS A 727 9.69 -9.28 14.65
CA LYS A 727 9.82 -7.82 14.43
C LYS A 727 10.68 -7.15 15.50
N ARG A 728 10.54 -7.55 16.77
CA ARG A 728 11.40 -7.06 17.87
C ARG A 728 12.84 -7.55 17.72
N LEU A 729 13.03 -8.82 17.37
CA LEU A 729 14.34 -9.43 17.15
C LEU A 729 15.08 -8.71 16.02
N ARG A 730 14.44 -8.48 14.87
CA ARG A 730 15.05 -7.75 13.73
C ARG A 730 15.46 -6.31 14.06
N ARG A 731 14.84 -5.70 15.07
CA ARG A 731 15.21 -4.35 15.57
C ARG A 731 16.23 -4.38 16.72
N SER A 732 16.57 -5.57 17.22
CA SER A 732 17.55 -5.74 18.29
C SER A 732 18.96 -5.56 17.76
N LYS A 733 19.83 -4.96 18.59
CA LYS A 733 21.28 -4.87 18.35
C LYS A 733 21.95 -6.23 18.15
N HIS A 734 21.31 -7.33 18.58
CA HIS A 734 21.84 -8.69 18.48
C HIS A 734 21.52 -9.40 17.16
N TYR A 735 20.63 -8.85 16.32
CA TYR A 735 20.21 -9.51 15.07
C TYR A 735 21.35 -9.66 14.06
N PHE A 736 22.01 -8.56 13.70
CA PHE A 736 23.10 -8.60 12.72
C PHE A 736 24.28 -9.47 13.17
N PRO A 737 24.74 -9.43 14.43
CA PRO A 737 25.72 -10.39 14.94
C PRO A 737 25.27 -11.85 14.78
N ALA A 738 24.02 -12.17 15.09
CA ALA A 738 23.49 -13.53 14.92
C ALA A 738 23.44 -13.96 13.45
N MET A 739 22.97 -13.09 12.56
CA MET A 739 22.94 -13.34 11.12
C MET A 739 24.34 -13.51 10.53
N LYS A 740 25.33 -12.74 11.00
CA LYS A 740 26.73 -12.90 10.59
C LYS A 740 27.28 -14.26 11.00
N ARG A 741 26.98 -14.74 12.21
CA ARG A 741 27.36 -16.11 12.64
C ARG A 741 26.67 -17.18 11.81
N MET A 742 25.37 -17.01 11.55
CA MET A 742 24.60 -17.93 10.72
C MET A 742 25.14 -17.97 9.28
N PHE A 743 25.46 -16.82 8.69
CA PHE A 743 26.10 -16.71 7.38
C PHE A 743 27.43 -17.46 7.36
N SER A 744 28.31 -17.22 8.35
CA SER A 744 29.59 -17.91 8.47
C SER A 744 29.44 -19.43 8.64
N ALA A 745 28.41 -19.89 9.35
CA ALA A 745 28.10 -21.31 9.50
C ALA A 745 27.57 -21.90 8.19
N ALA A 746 26.62 -21.24 7.54
CA ALA A 746 26.04 -21.66 6.27
C ALA A 746 27.09 -21.73 5.14
N LYS A 747 28.09 -20.84 5.15
CA LYS A 747 29.22 -20.86 4.21
C LYS A 747 30.11 -22.12 4.32
N LYS A 748 30.01 -22.87 5.43
CA LYS A 748 30.71 -24.16 5.61
C LYS A 748 29.95 -25.35 5.01
N LEU A 749 28.66 -25.18 4.68
CA LEU A 749 27.85 -26.21 4.04
C LEU A 749 28.19 -26.33 2.54
N PRO A 750 27.77 -27.41 1.85
CA PRO A 750 27.92 -27.54 0.41
C PRO A 750 27.31 -26.35 -0.34
N MET A 751 28.00 -25.92 -1.40
CA MET A 751 27.51 -24.88 -2.31
C MET A 751 26.27 -25.38 -3.05
N LEU A 752 25.40 -24.48 -3.45
CA LEU A 752 24.22 -24.75 -4.27
C LEU A 752 24.56 -24.29 -5.70
N ASP A 753 25.00 -25.25 -6.53
CA ASP A 753 25.48 -25.00 -7.88
C ASP A 753 24.38 -24.56 -8.84
N ASP A 754 23.15 -24.96 -8.54
CA ASP A 754 21.91 -24.70 -9.26
C ASP A 754 21.13 -23.48 -8.74
N VAL A 755 21.77 -22.61 -7.92
CA VAL A 755 21.13 -21.41 -7.38
C VAL A 755 21.78 -20.13 -7.89
N ILE A 756 20.96 -19.21 -8.38
CA ILE A 756 21.34 -17.86 -8.83
C ILE A 756 20.62 -16.82 -7.98
N VAL A 757 21.35 -15.91 -7.32
CA VAL A 757 20.80 -14.82 -6.53
C VAL A 757 20.83 -13.51 -7.32
N PHE A 758 19.68 -12.86 -7.49
CA PHE A 758 19.54 -11.57 -8.14
C PHE A 758 19.18 -10.48 -7.12
N GLU A 759 19.80 -9.31 -7.19
CA GLU A 759 19.40 -8.11 -6.42
C GLU A 759 19.49 -6.87 -7.35
N SER A 760 18.48 -6.00 -7.31
CA SER A 760 18.51 -4.71 -8.02
C SER A 760 18.05 -3.57 -7.11
N GLY A 761 18.75 -2.44 -7.16
CA GLY A 761 18.38 -1.23 -6.40
C GLY A 761 18.29 -1.45 -4.90
N LEU A 762 19.24 -2.21 -4.31
CA LEU A 762 19.23 -2.62 -2.90
C LEU A 762 17.98 -3.42 -2.51
N GLY A 763 17.51 -4.28 -3.41
CA GLY A 763 16.33 -5.13 -3.24
C GLY A 763 15.00 -4.36 -3.23
N ARG A 764 14.98 -3.16 -3.84
CA ARG A 764 13.78 -2.31 -3.97
C ARG A 764 13.22 -2.26 -5.39
N GLN A 765 13.86 -2.94 -6.35
CA GLN A 765 13.48 -2.92 -7.75
C GLN A 765 13.48 -4.33 -8.36
N PHE A 766 12.49 -4.58 -9.22
CA PHE A 766 12.55 -5.61 -10.26
C PHE A 766 12.74 -4.87 -11.60
N ALA A 767 13.97 -4.45 -11.85
CA ALA A 767 14.32 -3.59 -12.97
C ALA A 767 15.79 -3.75 -13.33
N ASP A 768 16.20 -3.03 -14.37
CA ASP A 768 17.59 -2.87 -14.80
C ASP A 768 18.21 -4.17 -15.36
N SER A 769 19.52 -4.20 -15.57
CA SER A 769 20.21 -5.31 -16.24
C SER A 769 20.04 -6.66 -15.52
N PRO A 770 20.02 -6.75 -14.17
CA PRO A 770 19.71 -8.00 -13.48
C PRO A 770 18.35 -8.60 -13.88
N ARG A 771 17.34 -7.74 -14.15
CA ARG A 771 16.00 -8.21 -14.55
C ARG A 771 16.05 -8.83 -15.93
N LYS A 772 16.73 -8.19 -16.88
CA LYS A 772 16.81 -8.71 -18.25
C LYS A 772 17.61 -9.99 -18.36
N ILE A 773 18.66 -10.15 -17.55
CA ILE A 773 19.39 -11.42 -17.41
C ILE A 773 18.47 -12.52 -16.86
N TYR A 774 17.68 -12.20 -15.82
CA TYR A 774 16.69 -13.13 -15.27
C TYR A 774 15.60 -13.50 -16.28
N GLU A 775 14.99 -12.51 -16.95
CA GLU A 775 13.95 -12.73 -17.96
C GLU A 775 14.47 -13.60 -19.11
N GLU A 776 15.72 -13.42 -19.53
CA GLU A 776 16.35 -14.25 -20.56
C GLU A 776 16.58 -15.70 -20.10
N LEU A 777 17.00 -15.93 -18.85
CA LEU A 777 17.12 -17.28 -18.28
C LEU A 777 15.75 -17.98 -18.20
N VAL A 778 14.70 -17.25 -17.79
CA VAL A 778 13.32 -17.77 -17.76
C VAL A 778 12.83 -18.09 -19.17
N ARG A 779 13.04 -17.20 -20.13
CA ARG A 779 12.64 -17.39 -21.54
C ARG A 779 13.27 -18.65 -22.15
N ARG A 780 14.50 -18.98 -21.76
CA ARG A 780 15.21 -20.20 -22.19
C ARG A 780 14.79 -21.47 -21.45
N GLY A 781 13.87 -21.40 -20.48
CA GLY A 781 13.44 -22.56 -19.69
C GLY A 781 14.54 -23.09 -18.76
N ASP A 782 15.43 -22.23 -18.28
CA ASP A 782 16.50 -22.64 -17.37
C ASP A 782 15.94 -23.23 -16.07
N GLY A 783 16.32 -24.45 -15.71
CA GLY A 783 15.78 -25.16 -14.54
C GLY A 783 16.43 -24.82 -13.20
N ARG A 784 17.43 -23.92 -13.17
CA ARG A 784 18.10 -23.52 -11.91
C ARG A 784 17.18 -22.66 -11.06
N THR A 785 17.32 -22.75 -9.74
CA THR A 785 16.54 -21.93 -8.80
C THR A 785 17.02 -20.48 -8.86
N LYS A 786 16.09 -19.56 -9.15
CA LYS A 786 16.35 -18.12 -9.24
C LYS A 786 15.84 -17.45 -7.96
N VAL A 787 16.75 -17.03 -7.09
CA VAL A 787 16.43 -16.32 -5.85
C VAL A 787 16.51 -14.83 -6.11
N TRP A 788 15.36 -14.17 -6.21
CA TRP A 788 15.31 -12.74 -6.40
C TRP A 788 15.12 -12.00 -5.07
N VAL A 789 16.02 -11.08 -4.76
CA VAL A 789 15.97 -10.26 -3.57
C VAL A 789 15.08 -9.05 -3.81
N TYR A 790 13.88 -9.09 -3.25
CA TYR A 790 12.90 -8.01 -3.40
C TYR A 790 11.98 -7.92 -2.19
N ASP A 791 11.49 -6.71 -1.92
CA ASP A 791 10.57 -6.44 -0.82
C ASP A 791 9.09 -6.47 -1.23
N LYS A 792 8.81 -6.50 -2.54
CA LYS A 792 7.48 -6.71 -3.13
C LYS A 792 7.39 -8.04 -3.87
N LYS A 793 6.24 -8.32 -4.48
CA LYS A 793 6.05 -9.48 -5.34
C LYS A 793 6.68 -9.28 -6.71
N LEU A 794 7.14 -10.37 -7.31
CA LEU A 794 7.60 -10.36 -8.69
C LEU A 794 6.45 -10.62 -9.67
N PRO A 795 6.42 -9.93 -10.82
CA PRO A 795 5.47 -10.19 -11.90
C PRO A 795 5.94 -11.36 -12.77
N THR A 796 6.14 -12.53 -12.18
CA THR A 796 6.64 -13.74 -12.89
C THR A 796 5.94 -15.01 -12.44
N VAL A 797 5.60 -15.84 -13.43
CA VAL A 797 4.97 -17.16 -13.23
C VAL A 797 5.98 -18.30 -13.18
N ASP A 798 7.29 -18.03 -13.35
CA ASP A 798 8.32 -19.07 -13.33
C ASP A 798 8.26 -19.90 -12.03
N PRO A 799 8.08 -21.24 -12.10
CA PRO A 799 8.00 -22.10 -10.92
C PRO A 799 9.36 -22.24 -10.20
N HIS A 800 10.47 -21.92 -10.86
CA HIS A 800 11.82 -21.98 -10.28
C HIS A 800 12.27 -20.68 -9.60
N THR A 801 11.39 -19.68 -9.50
CA THR A 801 11.70 -18.38 -8.91
C THR A 801 11.22 -18.28 -7.45
N LEU A 802 12.14 -17.90 -6.56
CA LEU A 802 11.89 -17.62 -5.15
C LEU A 802 12.11 -16.13 -4.85
N VAL A 803 11.19 -15.50 -4.13
CA VAL A 803 11.33 -14.11 -3.68
C VAL A 803 11.81 -14.05 -2.23
N VAL A 804 12.93 -13.37 -1.98
CA VAL A 804 13.54 -13.27 -0.65
C VAL A 804 13.67 -11.83 -0.21
N LYS A 805 13.15 -11.51 0.98
CA LYS A 805 13.28 -10.16 1.56
C LYS A 805 14.74 -9.88 1.94
N ARG A 806 15.25 -8.73 1.52
CA ARG A 806 16.61 -8.27 1.86
C ARG A 806 16.84 -8.27 3.38
N LEU A 807 18.04 -8.69 3.80
CA LEU A 807 18.45 -8.83 5.21
C LEU A 807 17.57 -9.78 6.07
N SER A 808 16.78 -10.66 5.46
CA SER A 808 16.10 -11.77 6.15
C SER A 808 17.07 -12.94 6.43
N PRO A 809 16.72 -13.90 7.28
CA PRO A 809 17.54 -15.10 7.45
C PRO A 809 17.78 -15.86 6.14
N GLN A 810 16.76 -15.97 5.28
CA GLN A 810 16.86 -16.59 3.94
C GLN A 810 17.85 -15.84 3.03
N TYR A 811 17.90 -14.50 3.11
CA TYR A 811 18.86 -13.69 2.35
C TYR A 811 20.30 -14.07 2.68
N PHE A 812 20.62 -14.19 3.97
CA PHE A 812 21.95 -14.64 4.41
C PHE A 812 22.21 -16.10 4.03
N TRP A 813 21.20 -16.96 4.12
CA TRP A 813 21.31 -18.38 3.75
C TRP A 813 21.66 -18.58 2.28
N TYR A 814 20.89 -17.96 1.37
CA TYR A 814 21.12 -18.10 -0.07
C TYR A 814 22.41 -17.44 -0.50
N LEU A 815 22.74 -16.23 -0.02
CA LEU A 815 24.04 -15.62 -0.34
C LEU A 815 25.19 -16.50 0.17
N ALA A 816 25.10 -17.09 1.36
CA ALA A 816 26.18 -17.94 1.88
C ALA A 816 26.45 -19.20 1.03
N ARG A 817 25.45 -19.69 0.28
CA ARG A 817 25.50 -21.00 -0.38
C ARG A 817 25.39 -20.96 -1.90
N ALA A 818 24.77 -19.95 -2.50
CA ALA A 818 24.54 -19.88 -3.95
C ALA A 818 25.86 -19.79 -4.73
N LYS A 819 25.89 -20.44 -5.90
CA LYS A 819 27.01 -20.36 -6.82
C LYS A 819 27.08 -19.01 -7.54
N HIS A 820 25.95 -18.47 -7.99
CA HIS A 820 25.95 -17.23 -8.78
C HIS A 820 25.25 -16.08 -8.04
N TRP A 821 25.87 -14.90 -8.05
CA TRP A 821 25.31 -13.65 -7.59
C TRP A 821 25.26 -12.65 -8.76
N VAL A 822 24.14 -11.96 -8.94
CA VAL A 822 23.91 -10.93 -9.96
C VAL A 822 23.39 -9.68 -9.27
N ASN A 823 24.06 -8.54 -9.44
CA ASN A 823 23.66 -7.27 -8.83
C ASN A 823 24.10 -6.08 -9.70
N ASN A 824 23.33 -4.99 -9.69
CA ASN A 824 23.67 -3.71 -10.34
C ASN A 824 24.28 -2.67 -9.38
N GLN A 825 24.32 -3.02 -8.09
CA GLN A 825 25.03 -2.33 -7.03
C GLN A 825 25.83 -3.34 -6.22
N ASN A 826 26.35 -2.92 -5.06
CA ASN A 826 27.07 -3.83 -4.18
C ASN A 826 26.14 -4.46 -3.12
N PHE A 827 26.30 -5.78 -2.93
CA PHE A 827 25.87 -6.43 -1.70
C PHE A 827 26.58 -5.79 -0.47
N PRO A 828 26.00 -5.88 0.73
CA PRO A 828 26.64 -5.36 1.94
C PRO A 828 28.05 -5.92 2.13
N TYR A 829 29.05 -5.04 2.32
CA TYR A 829 30.48 -5.38 2.37
C TYR A 829 30.87 -6.48 3.40
N TYR A 830 30.07 -6.66 4.45
CA TYR A 830 30.28 -7.70 5.47
C TYR A 830 29.84 -9.11 5.02
N ILE A 831 29.19 -9.22 3.86
CA ILE A 831 28.84 -10.47 3.19
C ILE A 831 29.92 -10.75 2.15
N THR A 832 30.51 -11.94 2.21
CA THR A 832 31.65 -12.29 1.35
C THR A 832 31.33 -13.48 0.45
N ARG A 833 31.54 -13.33 -0.86
CA ARG A 833 31.45 -14.42 -1.85
C ARG A 833 32.32 -15.62 -1.44
N ARG A 834 31.95 -16.83 -1.83
CA ARG A 834 32.84 -18.01 -1.75
C ARG A 834 33.89 -17.94 -2.87
N LYS A 835 35.08 -18.51 -2.65
CA LYS A 835 36.15 -18.49 -3.66
C LYS A 835 35.69 -19.03 -5.03
N ASN A 836 34.93 -20.13 -5.02
CA ASN A 836 34.40 -20.79 -6.22
C ASN A 836 33.02 -20.27 -6.67
N GLY A 837 32.47 -19.25 -6.00
CA GLY A 837 31.23 -18.61 -6.46
C GLY A 837 31.50 -17.74 -7.68
N VAL A 838 30.47 -17.19 -8.30
CA VAL A 838 30.56 -16.24 -9.41
C VAL A 838 29.76 -15.02 -9.04
N TYR A 839 30.35 -13.82 -9.13
CA TYR A 839 29.62 -12.58 -8.92
C TYR A 839 29.71 -11.69 -10.16
N LEU A 840 28.58 -11.57 -10.85
CA LEU A 840 28.35 -10.63 -11.94
C LEU A 840 27.85 -9.30 -11.38
N GLN A 841 28.72 -8.28 -11.42
CA GLN A 841 28.36 -6.89 -11.18
C GLN A 841 27.94 -6.26 -12.51
N THR A 842 26.68 -5.85 -12.65
CA THR A 842 26.22 -5.21 -13.88
C THR A 842 26.43 -3.71 -13.88
N TRP A 843 26.68 -3.08 -12.72
CA TRP A 843 26.58 -1.63 -12.54
C TRP A 843 25.25 -1.07 -13.08
N HIS A 844 25.12 0.25 -13.22
CA HIS A 844 23.82 0.90 -13.48
C HIS A 844 23.90 2.10 -14.45
N GLY A 845 24.92 2.15 -15.30
CA GLY A 845 24.99 3.14 -16.38
C GLY A 845 26.40 3.55 -16.78
N THR A 846 26.50 4.18 -17.94
CA THR A 846 27.76 4.72 -18.46
C THR A 846 28.23 5.90 -17.61
N PRO A 847 29.50 5.91 -17.16
CA PRO A 847 30.00 6.93 -16.25
C PRO A 847 30.17 8.30 -16.94
N LEU A 848 29.35 9.28 -16.55
CA LEU A 848 29.60 10.70 -16.86
C LEU A 848 30.54 11.32 -15.82
N LYS A 849 30.23 11.11 -14.54
CA LYS A 849 30.89 11.73 -13.39
C LYS A 849 32.02 10.82 -12.90
N ARG A 850 33.17 11.42 -12.55
CA ARG A 850 34.25 10.73 -11.85
C ARG A 850 33.73 10.08 -10.58
N MET A 851 34.26 8.90 -10.26
CA MET A 851 33.78 8.12 -9.12
C MET A 851 34.89 7.39 -8.39
N GLN A 852 34.64 7.14 -7.10
CA GLN A 852 35.48 6.32 -6.24
C GLN A 852 36.95 6.78 -6.23
N HIS A 853 37.90 5.96 -6.69
CA HIS A 853 39.34 6.27 -6.65
C HIS A 853 39.77 7.37 -7.63
N ASP A 854 38.88 7.79 -8.55
CA ASP A 854 39.14 8.87 -9.49
C ASP A 854 38.65 10.25 -8.97
N LEU A 855 38.21 10.31 -7.71
CA LEU A 855 37.83 11.54 -7.03
C LEU A 855 38.99 12.06 -6.16
N ASP A 856 39.36 13.33 -6.36
CA ASP A 856 40.41 13.98 -5.55
C ASP A 856 39.96 14.22 -4.10
N ARG A 857 38.65 14.46 -3.89
CA ARG A 857 38.04 14.65 -2.57
C ARG A 857 36.66 14.00 -2.50
N ILE A 858 36.37 13.30 -1.41
CA ILE A 858 35.07 12.67 -1.16
C ILE A 858 34.39 13.40 0.00
N GLU A 859 33.41 14.24 -0.32
CA GLU A 859 32.61 14.97 0.66
C GLU A 859 31.38 14.16 1.09
N GLY A 860 30.94 14.35 2.34
CA GLY A 860 29.73 13.70 2.88
C GLY A 860 29.84 12.19 3.18
N ARG A 861 31.04 11.62 3.19
CA ARG A 861 31.30 10.20 3.53
C ARG A 861 32.33 10.06 4.66
N ASP A 862 32.29 8.94 5.39
CA ASP A 862 33.28 8.64 6.43
C ASP A 862 34.62 8.14 5.87
N ALA A 863 35.69 8.27 6.66
CA ALA A 863 37.07 7.96 6.27
C ALA A 863 37.29 6.53 5.74
N GLY A 864 36.46 5.55 6.14
CA GLY A 864 36.57 4.16 5.69
C GLY A 864 35.75 3.83 4.44
N TYR A 865 35.19 4.83 3.75
CA TYR A 865 34.31 4.61 2.60
C TYR A 865 35.03 3.95 1.41
N LEU A 866 36.19 4.47 1.00
CA LEU A 866 36.96 3.91 -0.12
C LEU A 866 37.45 2.48 0.16
N ASP A 867 37.84 2.17 1.39
CA ASP A 867 38.24 0.82 1.78
C ASP A 867 37.09 -0.17 1.61
N ARG A 868 35.86 0.22 1.98
CA ARG A 868 34.68 -0.62 1.78
C ARG A 868 34.33 -0.80 0.32
N VAL A 869 34.54 0.22 -0.51
CA VAL A 869 34.33 0.13 -1.96
C VAL A 869 35.33 -0.84 -2.57
N THR A 870 36.61 -0.70 -2.24
CA THR A 870 37.69 -1.61 -2.69
C THR A 870 37.42 -3.05 -2.25
N GLN A 871 36.98 -3.25 -1.00
CA GLN A 871 36.59 -4.58 -0.50
C GLN A 871 35.36 -5.15 -1.21
N ALA A 872 34.44 -4.30 -1.68
CA ALA A 872 33.29 -4.74 -2.44
C ALA A 872 33.67 -5.11 -3.88
N SER A 873 34.51 -4.29 -4.54
CA SER A 873 34.98 -4.53 -5.91
C SER A 873 35.87 -5.76 -6.04
N ALA A 874 36.69 -6.04 -5.03
CA ALA A 874 37.51 -7.25 -4.97
C ALA A 874 36.70 -8.57 -4.94
N GLN A 875 35.39 -8.53 -4.73
CA GLN A 875 34.54 -9.72 -4.74
C GLN A 875 34.00 -10.07 -6.12
N TRP A 876 34.02 -9.12 -7.06
CA TRP A 876 33.45 -9.29 -8.39
C TRP A 876 34.25 -10.32 -9.18
N SER A 877 33.55 -11.26 -9.81
CA SER A 877 34.14 -12.17 -10.81
C SER A 877 34.11 -11.50 -12.18
N TYR A 878 32.99 -10.84 -12.47
CA TYR A 878 32.76 -10.12 -13.71
C TYR A 878 32.22 -8.72 -13.44
N LEU A 879 32.66 -7.75 -14.23
CA LEU A 879 32.06 -6.41 -14.30
C LEU A 879 31.54 -6.19 -15.73
N LEU A 880 30.25 -5.90 -15.86
CA LEU A 880 29.65 -5.60 -17.15
C LEU A 880 30.02 -4.18 -17.60
N SER A 881 30.33 -4.02 -18.88
CA SER A 881 30.63 -2.73 -19.50
C SER A 881 29.84 -2.55 -20.81
N PRO A 882 29.29 -1.36 -21.07
CA PRO A 882 28.59 -1.05 -22.32
C PRO A 882 29.53 -0.73 -23.49
N SER A 883 30.74 -0.24 -23.22
CA SER A 883 31.65 0.30 -24.26
C SER A 883 33.11 0.37 -23.79
N PRO A 884 34.07 0.51 -24.73
CA PRO A 884 35.48 0.74 -24.39
C PRO A 884 35.70 1.95 -23.47
N TYR A 885 34.92 3.01 -23.66
CA TYR A 885 34.93 4.20 -22.80
C TYR A 885 34.59 3.85 -21.35
N ALA A 886 33.49 3.13 -21.13
CA ALA A 886 33.08 2.73 -19.79
C ALA A 886 34.07 1.72 -19.16
N THR A 887 34.62 0.81 -19.97
CA THR A 887 35.68 -0.13 -19.57
C THR A 887 36.89 0.59 -19.00
N ALA A 888 37.36 1.65 -19.69
CA ALA A 888 38.50 2.46 -19.24
C ALA A 888 38.20 3.16 -17.91
N ALA A 889 37.05 3.84 -17.80
CA ALA A 889 36.66 4.55 -16.58
C ALA A 889 36.45 3.61 -15.38
N PHE A 890 35.83 2.44 -15.58
CA PHE A 890 35.63 1.47 -14.50
C PHE A 890 36.94 0.88 -13.99
N SER A 891 37.90 0.64 -14.88
CA SER A 891 39.20 0.06 -14.53
C SER A 891 39.95 0.95 -13.53
N THR A 892 39.96 2.27 -13.76
CA THR A 892 40.64 3.24 -12.88
C THR A 892 39.85 3.50 -11.60
N ALA A 893 38.54 3.72 -11.74
CA ALA A 893 37.69 4.11 -10.62
C ALA A 893 37.59 3.04 -9.52
N PHE A 894 37.50 1.77 -9.90
CA PHE A 894 37.24 0.68 -8.96
C PHE A 894 38.48 -0.13 -8.57
N ARG A 895 39.57 -0.01 -9.35
CA ARG A 895 40.85 -0.73 -9.14
C ARG A 895 40.62 -2.21 -8.81
N HIS A 896 39.92 -2.91 -9.70
CA HIS A 896 39.46 -4.29 -9.48
C HIS A 896 40.23 -5.30 -10.35
N ASP A 897 40.19 -6.57 -9.95
CA ASP A 897 40.76 -7.70 -10.72
C ASP A 897 39.70 -8.50 -11.51
N ALA A 898 38.42 -8.09 -11.45
CA ALA A 898 37.32 -8.77 -12.15
C ALA A 898 37.49 -8.73 -13.68
N ALA A 899 37.04 -9.79 -14.36
CA ALA A 899 36.98 -9.82 -15.81
C ALA A 899 35.89 -8.86 -16.33
N ILE A 900 36.26 -7.93 -17.21
CA ILE A 900 35.29 -7.00 -17.79
C ILE A 900 34.59 -7.68 -18.97
N ILE A 901 33.26 -7.73 -18.93
CA ILE A 901 32.40 -8.21 -20.00
C ILE A 901 31.90 -6.99 -20.77
N GLU A 902 32.59 -6.63 -21.84
CA GLU A 902 32.17 -5.52 -22.71
C GLU A 902 31.17 -6.02 -23.76
N LYS A 903 29.88 -6.09 -23.39
CA LYS A 903 28.82 -6.68 -24.25
C LYS A 903 27.48 -5.91 -24.24
N GLY A 904 27.49 -4.65 -23.81
CA GLY A 904 26.29 -3.81 -23.73
C GLY A 904 25.54 -3.99 -22.41
N TYR A 905 24.48 -3.21 -22.19
CA TYR A 905 23.61 -3.37 -21.03
C TYR A 905 22.33 -4.14 -21.38
N PRO A 906 22.07 -5.31 -20.76
CA PRO A 906 20.82 -6.05 -20.93
C PRO A 906 19.56 -5.21 -20.78
N ARG A 907 19.55 -4.19 -19.90
CA ARG A 907 18.40 -3.27 -19.74
C ARG A 907 18.01 -2.57 -21.04
N ASN A 908 18.99 -2.24 -21.88
CA ASN A 908 18.81 -1.44 -23.10
C ASN A 908 18.35 -2.29 -24.30
N ASP A 909 18.28 -3.62 -24.20
CA ASP A 909 17.89 -4.48 -25.32
C ASP A 909 16.55 -4.08 -25.96
N VAL A 910 15.62 -3.55 -25.14
CA VAL A 910 14.31 -3.09 -25.61
C VAL A 910 14.38 -1.90 -26.56
N LEU A 911 15.43 -1.07 -26.46
CA LEU A 911 15.62 0.13 -27.28
C LEU A 911 16.07 -0.19 -28.71
N SER A 912 16.49 -1.44 -28.95
CA SER A 912 16.92 -1.96 -30.25
C SER A 912 16.07 -3.18 -30.69
N SER A 913 14.87 -3.33 -30.12
CA SER A 913 13.96 -4.45 -30.42
C SER A 913 13.45 -4.41 -31.87
N PRO A 914 13.28 -5.55 -32.56
CA PRO A 914 12.62 -5.58 -33.87
C PRO A 914 11.14 -5.12 -33.82
N ASN A 915 10.49 -5.24 -32.65
CA ASN A 915 9.08 -4.87 -32.46
C ASN A 915 8.93 -3.48 -31.80
N LEU A 916 9.93 -2.60 -31.98
CA LEU A 916 10.00 -1.30 -31.30
C LEU A 916 8.74 -0.44 -31.50
N GLN A 917 8.15 -0.46 -32.70
CA GLN A 917 6.96 0.33 -33.00
C GLN A 917 5.71 -0.20 -32.28
N GLU A 918 5.53 -1.52 -32.21
CA GLU A 918 4.43 -2.14 -31.47
C GLU A 918 4.54 -1.82 -29.97
N LEU A 919 5.73 -2.00 -29.39
CA LEU A 919 6.02 -1.64 -27.99
C LEU A 919 5.78 -0.15 -27.72
N ARG A 920 6.14 0.72 -28.66
CA ARG A 920 5.89 2.16 -28.55
C ARG A 920 4.39 2.43 -28.48
N GLU A 921 3.58 1.86 -29.35
CA GLU A 921 2.12 2.07 -29.34
C GLU A 921 1.46 1.48 -28.08
N GLU A 922 1.91 0.32 -27.60
CA GLU A 922 1.47 -0.25 -26.32
C GLU A 922 1.73 0.70 -25.15
N VAL A 923 2.94 1.27 -25.06
CA VAL A 923 3.28 2.21 -23.99
C VAL A 923 2.51 3.53 -24.15
N ARG A 924 2.28 4.01 -25.39
CA ARG A 924 1.43 5.20 -25.63
C ARG A 924 0.01 4.99 -25.12
N LEU A 925 -0.58 3.82 -25.38
CA LEU A 925 -1.90 3.44 -24.88
C LEU A 925 -1.91 3.33 -23.35
N LYS A 926 -0.89 2.69 -22.76
CA LYS A 926 -0.73 2.53 -21.31
C LYS A 926 -0.60 3.88 -20.59
N LEU A 927 0.10 4.83 -21.20
CA LEU A 927 0.27 6.18 -20.68
C LEU A 927 -0.89 7.11 -21.08
N ASP A 928 -1.91 6.63 -21.81
CA ASP A 928 -3.07 7.39 -22.31
C ASP A 928 -2.70 8.66 -23.08
N LEU A 929 -1.66 8.59 -23.91
CA LEU A 929 -1.15 9.75 -24.63
C LEU A 929 -2.07 10.14 -25.80
N PRO A 930 -2.36 11.44 -26.01
CA PRO A 930 -3.16 11.93 -27.12
C PRO A 930 -2.62 11.47 -28.48
N GLU A 931 -3.54 11.14 -29.39
CA GLU A 931 -3.21 10.79 -30.77
C GLU A 931 -2.64 12.00 -31.52
N GLY A 932 -1.71 11.78 -32.44
CA GLY A 932 -1.06 12.83 -33.23
C GLY A 932 0.00 13.66 -32.50
N LYS A 933 -0.03 13.76 -31.16
CA LYS A 933 0.94 14.56 -30.39
C LYS A 933 2.29 13.87 -30.21
N LYS A 934 3.37 14.66 -30.36
CA LYS A 934 4.76 14.29 -30.07
C LYS A 934 5.02 14.32 -28.56
N VAL A 935 6.02 13.59 -28.10
CA VAL A 935 6.30 13.43 -26.67
C VAL A 935 7.69 13.95 -26.33
N LEU A 936 7.79 14.85 -25.35
CA LEU A 936 9.06 15.30 -24.77
C LEU A 936 9.24 14.69 -23.39
N LEU A 937 10.42 14.15 -23.10
CA LEU A 937 10.75 13.64 -21.77
C LEU A 937 11.74 14.56 -21.08
N TYR A 938 11.35 15.13 -19.94
CA TYR A 938 12.24 15.89 -19.08
C TYR A 938 12.70 15.03 -17.90
N ALA A 939 14.02 14.76 -17.83
CA ALA A 939 14.63 13.88 -16.83
C ALA A 939 15.90 14.48 -16.23
N PRO A 940 15.80 15.47 -15.32
CA PRO A 940 16.95 16.14 -14.70
C PRO A 940 17.59 15.32 -13.57
N THR A 941 18.83 15.64 -13.21
CA THR A 941 19.52 15.07 -12.06
C THR A 941 19.10 15.70 -10.73
N PHE A 942 19.21 14.92 -9.65
CA PHE A 942 18.97 15.40 -8.29
C PHE A 942 20.08 16.37 -7.82
N ARG A 943 19.69 17.39 -7.05
CA ARG A 943 20.57 18.42 -6.48
C ARG A 943 20.63 18.29 -4.96
N ASP A 944 21.83 18.09 -4.39
CA ASP A 944 22.04 17.86 -2.95
C ASP A 944 21.94 19.14 -2.10
N ASP A 945 22.16 20.30 -2.70
CA ASP A 945 22.21 21.64 -2.08
C ASP A 945 20.85 22.29 -1.81
N GLN A 946 19.76 21.72 -2.34
CA GLN A 946 18.38 22.17 -2.10
C GLN A 946 17.76 21.57 -0.82
N ASN A 947 18.58 21.37 0.21
CA ASN A 947 18.18 20.76 1.48
C ASN A 947 17.77 21.84 2.49
N ILE A 948 16.46 22.03 2.68
CA ILE A 948 15.92 22.88 3.74
C ILE A 948 15.90 22.05 5.03
N SER A 949 16.25 22.68 6.16
CA SER A 949 16.38 22.05 7.48
C SER A 949 15.22 21.09 7.80
N GLY A 950 15.56 19.90 8.32
CA GLY A 950 14.58 18.88 8.70
C GLY A 950 14.19 17.86 7.62
N ASN A 951 15.11 17.50 6.71
CA ASN A 951 14.87 16.50 5.64
C ASN A 951 13.82 16.96 4.60
N ARG A 952 13.65 18.28 4.41
CA ARG A 952 12.69 18.88 3.47
C ARG A 952 13.44 19.39 2.23
N PHE A 953 13.39 18.63 1.14
CA PHE A 953 13.93 19.07 -0.17
C PHE A 953 12.88 19.89 -0.95
N ALA A 954 13.19 21.09 -1.42
CA ALA A 954 12.33 21.86 -2.32
C ALA A 954 12.97 21.88 -3.72
N PHE A 955 12.29 21.32 -4.73
CA PHE A 955 12.74 21.40 -6.12
C PHE A 955 11.71 22.22 -6.89
N THR A 956 12.13 23.37 -7.38
CA THR A 956 11.33 24.22 -8.27
C THR A 956 11.75 23.93 -9.71
N LEU A 957 10.79 23.78 -10.61
CA LEU A 957 11.10 23.62 -12.03
C LEU A 957 11.79 24.90 -12.55
N PRO A 958 12.87 24.77 -13.33
CA PRO A 958 13.61 25.92 -13.88
C PRO A 958 12.87 26.63 -15.03
N PHE A 959 11.66 26.19 -15.38
CA PHE A 959 10.80 26.78 -16.40
C PHE A 959 9.33 26.73 -15.99
N ASP A 960 8.52 27.59 -16.60
CA ASP A 960 7.09 27.70 -16.36
C ASP A 960 6.25 26.69 -17.17
N LEU A 961 5.32 26.00 -16.49
CA LEU A 961 4.49 24.96 -17.10
C LEU A 961 3.34 25.53 -17.95
N GLU A 962 2.76 26.67 -17.54
CA GLU A 962 1.69 27.34 -18.29
C GLU A 962 2.23 27.88 -19.62
N SER A 963 3.40 28.52 -19.58
CA SER A 963 4.13 28.98 -20.77
C SER A 963 4.44 27.83 -21.73
N PHE A 964 4.88 26.68 -21.22
CA PHE A 964 5.10 25.50 -22.06
C PHE A 964 3.79 25.04 -22.73
N ALA A 965 2.71 24.93 -21.97
CA ALA A 965 1.43 24.46 -22.48
C ALA A 965 0.84 25.42 -23.53
N ALA A 966 0.97 26.73 -23.31
CA ALA A 966 0.49 27.74 -24.26
C ALA A 966 1.25 27.72 -25.59
N GLU A 967 2.56 27.45 -25.57
CA GLU A 967 3.40 27.55 -26.77
C GLU A 967 3.54 26.22 -27.52
N PHE A 968 3.58 25.10 -26.81
CA PHE A 968 3.87 23.78 -27.38
C PHE A 968 2.75 22.76 -27.16
N GLY A 969 1.70 23.11 -26.42
CA GLY A 969 0.68 22.16 -25.98
C GLY A 969 -0.17 21.57 -27.10
N ASP A 970 -0.28 22.21 -28.25
CA ASP A 970 -1.01 21.69 -29.41
C ASP A 970 -0.25 20.54 -30.09
N ASP A 971 1.08 20.62 -30.14
CA ASP A 971 1.93 19.66 -30.85
C ASP A 971 2.58 18.61 -29.93
N TYR A 972 2.84 18.99 -28.67
CA TYR A 972 3.65 18.22 -27.72
C TYR A 972 2.91 17.85 -26.44
N VAL A 973 3.34 16.73 -25.86
CA VAL A 973 3.06 16.33 -24.48
C VAL A 973 4.38 16.24 -23.73
N LEU A 974 4.45 16.84 -22.54
CA LEU A 974 5.62 16.84 -21.69
C LEU A 974 5.51 15.81 -20.57
N LEU A 975 6.45 14.86 -20.53
CA LEU A 975 6.59 13.87 -19.47
C LEU A 975 7.65 14.31 -18.46
N LEU A 976 7.27 14.50 -17.20
CA LEU A 976 8.18 14.89 -16.11
C LEU A 976 8.65 13.65 -15.33
N ARG A 977 9.95 13.32 -15.44
CA ARG A 977 10.59 12.19 -14.76
C ARG A 977 11.56 12.67 -13.69
N MET A 978 11.03 12.95 -12.51
CA MET A 978 11.77 13.50 -11.37
C MET A 978 12.34 12.43 -10.44
N HIS A 979 13.38 12.79 -9.70
CA HIS A 979 13.97 11.91 -8.70
C HIS A 979 12.98 11.54 -7.58
N VAL A 980 13.11 10.33 -7.03
CA VAL A 980 12.16 9.73 -6.07
C VAL A 980 11.95 10.57 -4.79
N VAL A 981 12.95 11.40 -4.44
CA VAL A 981 12.93 12.28 -3.25
C VAL A 981 12.08 13.54 -3.47
N VAL A 982 11.94 14.00 -4.71
CA VAL A 982 11.25 15.24 -5.07
C VAL A 982 9.91 15.00 -5.80
N ARG A 983 9.69 13.78 -6.33
CA ARG A 983 8.51 13.46 -7.16
C ARG A 983 7.15 13.78 -6.54
N SER A 984 7.00 13.67 -5.22
CA SER A 984 5.72 13.88 -4.52
C SER A 984 5.44 15.34 -4.19
N LYS A 985 6.23 16.27 -4.75
CA LYS A 985 6.19 17.69 -4.43
C LYS A 985 5.95 18.59 -5.65
N ILE A 986 5.89 18.02 -6.86
CA ILE A 986 5.47 18.76 -8.05
C ILE A 986 3.96 18.66 -8.16
N THR A 987 3.31 19.82 -8.16
CA THR A 987 1.88 19.96 -8.44
C THR A 987 1.74 20.40 -9.89
N ILE A 988 1.01 19.64 -10.68
CA ILE A 988 0.59 20.02 -12.03
C ILE A 988 -0.85 20.52 -11.90
N PRO A 989 -1.18 21.74 -12.38
CA PRO A 989 -2.56 22.20 -12.44
C PRO A 989 -3.47 21.24 -13.21
N ASP A 990 -4.70 21.00 -12.75
CA ASP A 990 -5.60 19.99 -13.31
C ASP A 990 -5.89 20.23 -14.81
N HIS A 991 -6.01 21.49 -15.24
CA HIS A 991 -6.25 21.87 -16.64
C HIS A 991 -5.04 21.61 -17.57
N LEU A 992 -3.85 21.38 -17.02
CA LEU A 992 -2.65 21.06 -17.81
C LEU A 992 -2.40 19.55 -17.94
N THR A 993 -3.19 18.70 -17.31
CA THR A 993 -2.92 17.25 -17.23
C THR A 993 -2.99 16.52 -18.58
N ASP A 994 -3.70 17.08 -19.55
CA ASP A 994 -3.74 16.57 -20.93
C ASP A 994 -2.42 16.79 -21.70
N VAL A 995 -1.69 17.84 -21.34
CA VAL A 995 -0.45 18.28 -22.00
C VAL A 995 0.80 17.92 -21.20
N ILE A 996 0.70 17.85 -19.87
CA ILE A 996 1.83 17.67 -18.96
C ILE A 996 1.55 16.54 -17.99
N ARG A 997 2.42 15.52 -17.96
CA ARG A 997 2.22 14.31 -17.15
C ARG A 997 3.41 14.04 -16.24
N ASN A 998 3.14 13.85 -14.95
CA ASN A 998 4.14 13.39 -13.99
C ASN A 998 4.32 11.86 -14.10
N VAL A 999 5.41 11.43 -14.71
CA VAL A 999 5.75 10.01 -14.90
C VAL A 999 6.82 9.52 -13.92
N SER A 1000 7.10 10.26 -12.84
CA SER A 1000 8.13 9.92 -11.85
C SER A 1000 7.86 8.64 -11.05
N ALA A 1001 6.62 8.14 -11.09
CA ALA A 1001 6.24 6.88 -10.45
C ALA A 1001 6.33 5.66 -11.37
N HIS A 1002 6.53 5.87 -12.68
CA HIS A 1002 6.60 4.80 -13.67
C HIS A 1002 7.85 3.90 -13.44
N ASP A 1003 7.71 2.59 -13.52
CA ASP A 1003 8.78 1.68 -13.03
C ASP A 1003 9.97 1.58 -13.99
N ASP A 1004 9.73 1.52 -15.31
CA ASP A 1004 10.76 1.33 -16.33
C ASP A 1004 10.99 2.60 -17.15
N ILE A 1005 12.17 3.20 -17.05
CA ILE A 1005 12.49 4.42 -17.80
C ILE A 1005 12.62 4.16 -19.31
N ASN A 1006 12.91 2.92 -19.71
CA ASN A 1006 13.05 2.57 -21.13
C ASN A 1006 11.71 2.63 -21.86
N GLU A 1007 10.59 2.29 -21.20
CA GLU A 1007 9.24 2.53 -21.75
C GLU A 1007 9.03 4.03 -22.07
N LEU A 1008 9.49 4.92 -21.18
CA LEU A 1008 9.42 6.38 -21.40
C LEU A 1008 10.30 6.81 -22.58
N TYR A 1009 11.49 6.24 -22.72
CA TYR A 1009 12.36 6.52 -23.88
C TYR A 1009 11.69 6.15 -25.20
N LEU A 1010 11.07 4.97 -25.28
CA LEU A 1010 10.43 4.46 -26.49
C LEU A 1010 9.35 5.41 -27.04
N VAL A 1011 8.53 5.98 -26.16
CA VAL A 1011 7.45 6.91 -26.57
C VAL A 1011 7.95 8.33 -26.85
N SER A 1012 9.09 8.72 -26.29
CA SER A 1012 9.61 10.09 -26.38
C SER A 1012 10.26 10.37 -27.72
N ASN A 1013 9.86 11.48 -28.34
CA ASN A 1013 10.43 12.02 -29.56
C ASN A 1013 11.75 12.78 -29.31
N ALA A 1014 11.91 13.40 -28.14
CA ALA A 1014 13.17 13.98 -27.70
C ALA A 1014 13.34 13.87 -26.17
N LEU A 1015 14.59 13.89 -25.72
CA LEU A 1015 14.97 13.92 -24.31
C LEU A 1015 15.51 15.30 -23.93
N ILE A 1016 15.02 15.86 -22.83
CA ILE A 1016 15.56 17.04 -22.17
C ILE A 1016 16.17 16.58 -20.85
N THR A 1017 17.48 16.76 -20.67
CA THR A 1017 18.19 16.32 -19.46
C THR A 1017 19.33 17.29 -19.12
N ASP A 1018 20.14 16.97 -18.13
CA ASP A 1018 21.30 17.74 -17.68
C ASP A 1018 22.50 16.79 -17.49
N TYR A 1019 23.11 16.76 -16.30
CA TYR A 1019 24.25 15.91 -15.93
C TYR A 1019 23.87 14.45 -15.62
N SER A 1020 22.81 13.94 -16.24
CA SER A 1020 22.30 12.57 -16.03
C SER A 1020 22.98 11.58 -16.96
N SER A 1021 23.22 10.34 -16.52
CA SER A 1021 23.76 9.31 -17.44
C SER A 1021 22.70 8.76 -18.41
N VAL A 1022 21.43 9.18 -18.29
CA VAL A 1022 20.32 8.67 -19.09
C VAL A 1022 20.44 8.96 -20.59
N PHE A 1023 21.18 10.00 -20.99
CA PHE A 1023 21.35 10.32 -22.41
C PHE A 1023 22.22 9.30 -23.14
N PHE A 1024 23.13 8.61 -22.44
CA PHE A 1024 23.88 7.50 -23.05
C PHE A 1024 22.92 6.40 -23.52
N ASP A 1025 21.99 5.99 -22.67
CA ASP A 1025 21.00 4.96 -23.01
C ASP A 1025 20.01 5.48 -24.07
N TYR A 1026 19.54 6.74 -23.94
CA TYR A 1026 18.58 7.32 -24.90
C TYR A 1026 19.16 7.47 -26.31
N SER A 1027 20.48 7.68 -26.43
CA SER A 1027 21.15 7.83 -27.73
C SER A 1027 20.98 6.62 -28.65
N ILE A 1028 20.72 5.43 -28.09
CA ILE A 1028 20.46 4.19 -28.83
C ILE A 1028 19.26 4.34 -29.78
N LEU A 1029 18.26 5.14 -29.39
CA LEU A 1029 17.09 5.43 -30.22
C LEU A 1029 17.39 6.38 -31.39
N GLN A 1030 18.58 6.97 -31.42
CA GLN A 1030 19.03 7.93 -32.44
C GLN A 1030 18.07 9.12 -32.58
N ARG A 1031 17.61 9.64 -31.43
CA ARG A 1031 16.67 10.75 -31.34
C ARG A 1031 17.34 11.99 -30.74
N PRO A 1032 16.77 13.20 -30.96
CA PRO A 1032 17.29 14.44 -30.39
C PRO A 1032 17.39 14.43 -28.86
N ILE A 1033 18.48 14.99 -28.35
CA ILE A 1033 18.76 15.18 -26.93
C ILE A 1033 19.09 16.66 -26.71
N ILE A 1034 18.50 17.29 -25.70
CA ILE A 1034 18.72 18.68 -25.31
C ILE A 1034 19.25 18.70 -23.88
N PHE A 1035 20.34 19.42 -23.64
CA PHE A 1035 20.99 19.52 -22.34
C PHE A 1035 20.64 20.85 -21.67
N TYR A 1036 19.60 20.86 -20.82
CA TYR A 1036 19.20 22.04 -20.06
C TYR A 1036 20.01 22.18 -18.77
N ALA A 1037 21.17 22.82 -18.89
CA ALA A 1037 22.17 22.97 -17.83
C ALA A 1037 22.15 24.39 -17.23
N TYR A 1038 21.00 24.81 -16.68
CA TYR A 1038 20.78 26.15 -16.11
C TYR A 1038 21.70 26.52 -14.93
N ASP A 1039 22.37 25.53 -14.34
CA ASP A 1039 23.29 25.68 -13.20
C ASP A 1039 24.69 25.12 -13.48
N LEU A 1040 25.10 25.11 -14.75
CA LEU A 1040 26.36 24.50 -15.21
C LEU A 1040 27.59 25.05 -14.51
N GLU A 1041 27.68 26.37 -14.32
CA GLU A 1041 28.80 27.03 -13.64
C GLU A 1041 28.95 26.50 -12.21
N LYS A 1042 27.85 26.46 -11.45
CA LYS A 1042 27.83 25.93 -10.09
C LYS A 1042 28.19 24.44 -10.05
N TYR A 1043 27.72 23.66 -11.02
CA TYR A 1043 27.96 22.22 -11.06
C TYR A 1043 29.41 21.86 -11.40
N ARG A 1044 30.00 22.58 -12.36
CA ARG A 1044 31.39 22.41 -12.82
C ARG A 1044 32.40 22.66 -11.71
N ASP A 1045 32.19 23.72 -10.93
CA ASP A 1045 33.21 24.23 -10.00
C ASP A 1045 33.14 23.58 -8.60
N GLN A 1046 32.03 22.92 -8.24
CA GLN A 1046 31.81 22.45 -6.86
C GLN A 1046 31.52 20.94 -6.68
N LEU A 1047 31.05 20.20 -7.70
CA LEU A 1047 30.28 18.97 -7.42
C LEU A 1047 30.84 17.63 -7.92
N ARG A 1048 31.71 17.58 -8.95
CA ARG A 1048 32.52 16.41 -9.42
C ARG A 1048 33.11 16.67 -10.81
N GLY A 1049 34.35 16.24 -11.08
CA GLY A 1049 34.87 16.20 -12.46
C GLY A 1049 34.12 15.21 -13.36
N PHE A 1050 34.07 15.48 -14.66
CA PHE A 1050 33.55 14.56 -15.67
C PHE A 1050 34.67 13.71 -16.29
N TYR A 1051 34.32 12.55 -16.84
CA TYR A 1051 35.21 11.74 -17.68
C TYR A 1051 35.20 12.22 -19.15
N LEU A 1052 34.10 12.82 -19.57
CA LEU A 1052 33.84 13.35 -20.90
C LEU A 1052 33.89 14.88 -20.87
N ASP A 1053 34.32 15.53 -21.96
CA ASP A 1053 34.24 16.99 -22.06
C ASP A 1053 32.79 17.39 -22.30
N TYR A 1054 32.13 17.85 -21.23
CA TYR A 1054 30.70 18.14 -21.26
C TYR A 1054 30.33 19.25 -22.27
N GLU A 1055 31.23 20.16 -22.61
CA GLU A 1055 30.91 21.21 -23.60
C GLU A 1055 31.14 20.75 -25.04
N ALA A 1056 32.09 19.84 -25.26
CA ALA A 1056 32.52 19.44 -26.60
C ALA A 1056 31.88 18.15 -27.11
N ASP A 1057 31.71 17.14 -26.23
CA ASP A 1057 31.49 15.76 -26.65
C ASP A 1057 30.00 15.32 -26.59
N LEU A 1058 29.09 16.21 -26.19
CA LEU A 1058 27.67 15.86 -26.04
C LEU A 1058 26.92 15.76 -27.39
N PRO A 1059 25.91 14.87 -27.51
CA PRO A 1059 25.17 14.62 -28.76
C PRO A 1059 24.10 15.69 -29.10
N GLY A 1060 24.07 16.83 -28.41
CA GLY A 1060 23.01 17.82 -28.57
C GLY A 1060 23.35 19.22 -28.02
N PRO A 1061 22.48 20.21 -28.21
CA PRO A 1061 22.70 21.57 -27.73
C PRO A 1061 22.66 21.63 -26.20
N ILE A 1062 23.53 22.48 -25.65
CA ILE A 1062 23.53 22.86 -24.24
C ILE A 1062 22.84 24.22 -24.15
N VAL A 1063 21.76 24.27 -23.36
CA VAL A 1063 20.96 25.47 -23.12
C VAL A 1063 20.96 25.78 -21.63
N THR A 1064 20.94 27.05 -21.27
CA THR A 1064 21.11 27.53 -19.89
C THR A 1064 19.95 28.40 -19.40
N SER A 1065 19.06 28.82 -20.30
CA SER A 1065 17.86 29.59 -19.96
C SER A 1065 16.57 29.00 -20.56
N GLN A 1066 15.42 29.38 -20.00
CA GLN A 1066 14.11 28.99 -20.56
C GLN A 1066 13.94 29.47 -22.00
N SER A 1067 14.40 30.69 -22.31
CA SER A 1067 14.32 31.26 -23.67
C SER A 1067 15.09 30.40 -24.68
N GLU A 1068 16.32 30.01 -24.36
CA GLU A 1068 17.13 29.14 -25.23
C GLU A 1068 16.50 27.76 -25.41
N LEU A 1069 15.89 27.21 -24.35
CA LEU A 1069 15.17 25.95 -24.44
C LEU A 1069 13.96 26.07 -25.38
N TRP A 1070 13.21 27.17 -25.31
CA TRP A 1070 12.03 27.41 -26.16
C TRP A 1070 12.43 27.60 -27.63
N ASP A 1071 13.48 28.37 -27.90
CA ASP A 1071 14.03 28.55 -29.25
C ASP A 1071 14.48 27.20 -29.86
N THR A 1072 15.08 26.36 -29.03
CA THR A 1072 15.50 25.00 -29.42
C THR A 1072 14.29 24.11 -29.72
N LEU A 1073 13.24 24.15 -28.88
CA LEU A 1073 12.02 23.37 -29.11
C LEU A 1073 11.25 23.81 -30.35
N THR A 1074 11.16 25.11 -30.60
CA THR A 1074 10.52 25.70 -31.80
C THR A 1074 11.21 25.27 -33.10
N THR A 1075 12.53 25.05 -33.06
CA THR A 1075 13.31 24.62 -34.23
C THR A 1075 13.61 23.12 -34.26
N LEU A 1076 13.14 22.36 -33.26
CA LEU A 1076 13.48 20.95 -33.04
C LEU A 1076 13.18 20.08 -34.25
N ASP A 1077 12.01 20.22 -34.87
CA ASP A 1077 11.63 19.41 -36.03
C ASP A 1077 12.54 19.64 -37.24
N ARG A 1078 13.01 20.88 -37.41
CA ARG A 1078 13.92 21.26 -38.50
C ARG A 1078 15.33 20.74 -38.26
N GLN A 1079 15.79 20.78 -37.00
CA GLN A 1079 17.13 20.33 -36.59
C GLN A 1079 17.19 18.82 -36.30
N SER A 1080 16.04 18.15 -36.15
CA SER A 1080 15.93 16.76 -35.74
C SER A 1080 16.81 15.80 -36.55
N PRO A 1081 16.91 15.89 -37.89
CA PRO A 1081 17.80 15.01 -38.66
C PRO A 1081 19.28 15.16 -38.27
N GLU A 1082 19.77 16.38 -38.04
CA GLU A 1082 21.15 16.64 -37.63
C GLU A 1082 21.41 16.17 -36.20
N LEU A 1083 20.50 16.50 -35.27
CA LEU A 1083 20.59 16.06 -33.88
C LEU A 1083 20.52 14.53 -33.74
N SER A 1084 19.68 13.88 -34.56
CA SER A 1084 19.59 12.42 -34.63
C SER A 1084 20.87 11.80 -35.18
N ALA A 1085 21.52 12.43 -36.18
CA ALA A 1085 22.82 11.98 -36.68
C ALA A 1085 23.93 12.11 -35.63
N ARG A 1086 23.97 13.21 -34.87
CA ARG A 1086 24.89 13.36 -33.72
C ARG A 1086 24.65 12.30 -32.65
N SER A 1087 23.38 12.06 -32.31
CA SER A 1087 22.95 11.01 -31.38
C SER A 1087 23.37 9.62 -31.86
N SER A 1088 23.26 9.34 -33.17
CA SER A 1088 23.72 8.08 -33.76
C SER A 1088 25.24 7.90 -33.71
N ALA A 1089 26.03 8.94 -33.99
CA ALA A 1089 27.49 8.88 -33.89
C ALA A 1089 27.91 8.64 -32.43
N PHE A 1090 27.25 9.32 -31.49
CA PHE A 1090 27.45 9.14 -30.06
C PHE A 1090 27.11 7.71 -29.61
N ALA A 1091 25.97 7.15 -30.04
CA ALA A 1091 25.60 5.78 -29.72
C ALA A 1091 26.62 4.76 -30.25
N ALA A 1092 27.17 4.97 -31.45
CA ALA A 1092 28.19 4.11 -32.02
C ALA A 1092 29.50 4.07 -31.19
N GLU A 1093 29.82 5.16 -30.49
CA GLU A 1093 31.01 5.24 -29.62
C GLU A 1093 30.74 4.72 -28.20
N TYR A 1094 29.62 5.13 -27.60
CA TYR A 1094 29.37 4.90 -26.18
C TYR A 1094 28.43 3.73 -25.86
N ALA A 1095 27.72 3.20 -26.86
CA ALA A 1095 26.83 2.03 -26.77
C ALA A 1095 26.95 1.06 -27.97
N PRO A 1096 28.17 0.70 -28.42
CA PRO A 1096 28.38 -0.09 -29.65
C PRO A 1096 27.80 -1.52 -29.58
N HIS A 1097 27.54 -2.01 -28.37
CA HIS A 1097 27.07 -3.37 -28.13
C HIS A 1097 25.59 -3.43 -27.72
N ASP A 1098 24.85 -2.33 -27.72
CA ASP A 1098 23.42 -2.31 -27.33
C ASP A 1098 22.50 -2.57 -28.54
N ASP A 1099 22.69 -3.72 -29.17
CA ASP A 1099 22.02 -4.17 -30.41
C ASP A 1099 20.74 -5.01 -30.20
N GLY A 1100 20.20 -5.02 -28.97
CA GLY A 1100 19.03 -5.83 -28.62
C GLY A 1100 19.35 -7.26 -28.17
N ARG A 1101 20.63 -7.64 -28.05
CA ARG A 1101 21.06 -9.00 -27.70
C ARG A 1101 22.06 -9.06 -26.53
N ALA A 1102 22.21 -7.98 -25.75
CA ALA A 1102 23.15 -7.91 -24.64
C ALA A 1102 22.80 -8.93 -23.55
N ALA A 1103 21.51 -9.10 -23.20
CA ALA A 1103 21.07 -10.10 -22.22
C ALA A 1103 21.50 -11.51 -22.62
N SER A 1104 21.24 -11.91 -23.88
CA SER A 1104 21.62 -13.21 -24.42
C SER A 1104 23.14 -13.42 -24.32
N ARG A 1105 23.92 -12.45 -24.81
CA ARG A 1105 25.40 -12.48 -24.80
C ARG A 1105 26.00 -12.63 -23.40
N VAL A 1106 25.44 -11.93 -22.43
CA VAL A 1106 25.88 -11.99 -21.02
C VAL A 1106 25.47 -13.32 -20.41
N VAL A 1107 24.27 -13.81 -20.72
CA VAL A 1107 23.79 -15.10 -20.23
C VAL A 1107 24.68 -16.26 -20.73
N ASP A 1108 25.04 -16.25 -22.01
CA ASP A 1108 25.92 -17.24 -22.62
C ASP A 1108 27.31 -17.27 -21.95
N GLU A 1109 27.92 -16.10 -21.78
CA GLU A 1109 29.26 -15.95 -21.19
C GLU A 1109 29.32 -16.42 -19.74
N VAL A 1110 28.37 -15.98 -18.91
CA VAL A 1110 28.45 -16.14 -17.45
C VAL A 1110 27.88 -17.48 -16.98
N PHE A 1111 26.87 -18.00 -17.66
CA PHE A 1111 26.08 -19.13 -17.15
C PHE A 1111 26.14 -20.42 -17.98
N PHE A 1112 26.65 -20.35 -19.22
CA PHE A 1112 26.65 -21.49 -20.16
C PHE A 1112 28.00 -21.77 -20.83
N THR A 1113 29.03 -20.97 -20.58
CA THR A 1113 30.39 -21.27 -21.07
C THR A 1113 31.06 -22.25 -20.11
N GLU A 1114 31.52 -23.41 -20.61
CA GLU A 1114 32.38 -24.31 -19.83
C GLU A 1114 33.67 -23.57 -19.47
N GLN A 1115 33.91 -23.35 -18.17
CA GLN A 1115 35.20 -22.85 -17.71
C GLN A 1115 36.26 -23.92 -18.02
N THR A 1116 36.94 -23.82 -19.15
CA THR A 1116 38.23 -24.49 -19.34
C THR A 1116 39.16 -23.94 -18.27
N ASP A 1117 39.58 -24.81 -17.36
CA ASP A 1117 40.52 -24.52 -16.26
C ASP A 1117 41.67 -23.62 -16.73
N LYS A 1118 41.83 -22.47 -16.07
CA LYS A 1118 43.05 -21.65 -16.12
C LYS A 1118 43.75 -21.68 -14.77
#